data_AF-A0ABC8V772-F1
#
_entry.id   AF-A0ABC8V772-F1
#
_cell.length_a   1.000
_cell.length_b   1.000
_cell.length_c   1.000
_cell.angle_alpha   90.00
_cell.angle_beta   90.00
_cell.angle_gamma   90.00
#
_symmetry.space_group_name_H-M   'P 1'
#
loop_
_entity.id
_entity.type
_entity.pdbx_description
1 polymer ?
#
loop_
_entity_poly.entity_id
_entity_poly.type
_entity_poly.pdbx_seq_one_letter_code
_entity_poly.pdbx_strand_id
1 'polypeptide(L)'
;MSGAITSSSSAFLLLVASSSPRRRRSRVGAALCSFGYGGAGLRLHWARRGPCRDGAAVVRAAAVPAGGEGEDAAAAGESSTSTPWGVAVQGSEAKAADSDSPPKPVTIAPKQRSSAANQNGALGGSSVSKPAAPVSEPKAESPAPVSETDTHASGKVAEPEPAALDDAKESVGIAEPVEAKADATTATEAAAGASDDSEDKEPGPLAGPNVMNVVVVASECAPFCKTGGLGDVVGALPKALARRGHRVMVVIPRYGEYAEARDLGVRRRYRVAGQDSEVTYFHSYIDGVDFVFIEAPPFRHRHNDIYGGERVDVLKRMILFCKAAVEVPWYAPCGGTVYGDGNLVFIANDWHTALLPVYLKAYYRDNGLMQYARSILVIHNIAHQGRGPVEDFFTFDLPEHYIDHFKLYDPVGGDHSNVFAAGLKMADRVVTVSSGYLWELKTSEGGWGLHDIINQNDWKLHGIVNGIDTREWNPAVDVHLHSDGYTNYTFDTLDTGKRQCKAALQRQLGLEVRDDVPLIGFIGRLDHQKGVDIIADAIHWIAGQDVQLVMLGTGRPDLEDLLRRCEADHGGKVRAWVGFSVPMAHRITAGADVLLMPSRFEPCGLNQLYAMAYGTVPVVHAVGGLRDTVAPFDPFAGAGLGWTFDRAESNRMIDALGHCLNTYRNYKESWKGLQARGMAQDLSWDHAAELYEDVLVKAKYQW
;
A
#
# COMPACT_ATOMS: atom_id res chain seq x y z
N MET A 1 17.37 35.98 17.59
CA MET A 1 16.08 36.72 17.63
C MET A 1 15.14 35.93 16.72
N SER A 2 14.25 35.09 17.25
CA SER A 2 13.07 35.39 18.08
C SER A 2 11.97 36.08 17.27
N GLY A 3 10.81 35.42 17.16
CA GLY A 3 9.71 35.80 16.27
C GLY A 3 8.81 34.60 15.95
N ALA A 4 8.12 34.06 16.96
CA ALA A 4 7.12 33.01 16.75
C ALA A 4 5.82 33.62 16.19
N ILE A 5 5.20 32.94 15.22
CA ILE A 5 3.84 33.24 14.75
C ILE A 5 3.02 31.95 14.81
N THR A 6 2.04 31.93 15.71
CA THR A 6 0.97 30.95 15.71
C THR A 6 -0.05 31.28 14.62
N SER A 7 -0.55 30.28 13.90
CA SER A 7 -1.67 30.44 12.96
C SER A 7 -2.80 29.51 13.35
N SER A 8 -3.99 30.07 13.58
CA SER A 8 -5.17 29.34 14.03
C SER A 8 -5.94 28.75 12.84
N SER A 9 -6.53 27.57 13.05
CA SER A 9 -7.47 26.95 12.11
C SER A 9 -8.61 27.92 11.73
N SER A 10 -8.90 28.03 10.43
CA SER A 10 -10.09 28.72 9.92
C SER A 10 -10.43 28.15 8.54
N ALA A 11 -11.45 27.29 8.48
CA ALA A 11 -11.90 26.69 7.23
C ALA A 11 -12.63 27.74 6.37
N PHE A 12 -12.17 27.95 5.14
CA PHE A 12 -12.84 28.80 4.15
C PHE A 12 -13.72 27.95 3.23
N LEU A 13 -15.05 28.17 3.27
CA LEU A 13 -15.93 27.70 2.20
C LEU A 13 -15.65 28.51 0.93
N LEU A 14 -15.19 27.85 -0.14
CA LEU A 14 -15.01 28.47 -1.45
C LEU A 14 -16.28 28.29 -2.30
N LEU A 15 -17.09 29.35 -2.40
CA LEU A 15 -18.26 29.40 -3.27
C LEU A 15 -17.85 29.78 -4.70
N VAL A 16 -17.51 28.78 -5.52
CA VAL A 16 -17.06 28.98 -6.92
C VAL A 16 -18.23 29.35 -7.83
N ALA A 17 -18.48 30.66 -7.96
CA ALA A 17 -19.46 31.21 -8.90
C ALA A 17 -18.92 31.25 -10.34
N SER A 18 -18.99 30.13 -11.06
CA SER A 18 -18.65 30.06 -12.49
C SER A 18 -19.51 31.01 -13.31
N SER A 19 -18.88 31.88 -14.10
CA SER A 19 -19.55 32.81 -15.02
C SER A 19 -18.96 32.72 -16.43
N SER A 20 -19.68 32.05 -17.33
CA SER A 20 -19.24 31.80 -18.71
C SER A 20 -20.08 32.59 -19.73
N PRO A 21 -19.46 33.31 -20.69
CA PRO A 21 -20.18 34.09 -21.70
C PRO A 21 -20.76 33.22 -22.83
N ARG A 22 -22.05 33.42 -23.10
CA ARG A 22 -22.83 32.75 -24.16
C ARG A 22 -22.15 32.78 -25.54
N ARG A 23 -22.25 31.68 -26.31
CA ARG A 23 -23.06 31.59 -27.57
C ARG A 23 -22.93 30.25 -28.32
N ARG A 24 -24.03 29.50 -28.41
CA ARG A 24 -24.71 29.17 -29.69
C ARG A 24 -26.13 28.65 -29.40
N ARG A 25 -26.97 28.57 -30.43
CA ARG A 25 -28.38 28.12 -30.35
C ARG A 25 -28.56 26.83 -31.15
N SER A 26 -29.25 25.86 -30.58
CA SER A 26 -30.04 24.84 -31.27
C SER A 26 -31.34 24.64 -30.47
N ARG A 27 -32.36 23.98 -31.05
CA ARG A 27 -33.73 23.96 -30.51
C ARG A 27 -34.12 22.59 -29.96
N VAL A 28 -34.69 22.62 -28.75
CA VAL A 28 -35.94 21.95 -28.33
C VAL A 28 -36.11 20.46 -28.67
N GLY A 29 -36.12 19.64 -27.62
CA GLY A 29 -36.77 18.34 -27.58
C GLY A 29 -37.13 18.05 -26.12
N ALA A 30 -38.34 18.39 -25.70
CA ALA A 30 -38.77 18.29 -24.30
C ALA A 30 -39.84 17.22 -24.12
N ALA A 31 -39.58 16.27 -23.21
CA ALA A 31 -40.57 15.36 -22.66
C ALA A 31 -40.62 15.58 -21.15
N LEU A 32 -41.78 15.99 -20.64
CA LEU A 32 -42.04 16.23 -19.22
C LEU A 32 -43.20 15.34 -18.79
N CYS A 33 -42.94 14.44 -17.84
CA CYS A 33 -43.97 13.83 -16.99
C CYS A 33 -43.73 14.32 -15.56
N SER A 34 -44.80 14.62 -14.82
CA SER A 34 -44.71 15.49 -13.64
C SER A 34 -45.71 15.16 -12.53
N PHE A 35 -45.18 14.86 -11.35
CA PHE A 35 -45.76 15.05 -10.00
C PHE A 35 -44.53 15.30 -9.08
N GLY A 36 -44.46 16.21 -8.11
CA GLY A 36 -45.49 16.95 -7.34
C GLY A 36 -45.61 16.30 -5.95
N TYR A 37 -45.40 16.94 -4.79
CA TYR A 37 -45.15 18.35 -4.37
C TYR A 37 -43.75 18.42 -3.67
N GLY A 38 -43.08 19.53 -3.31
CA GLY A 38 -43.43 20.91 -2.92
C GLY A 38 -42.70 21.23 -1.58
N GLY A 39 -42.37 22.46 -1.17
CA GLY A 39 -42.42 23.74 -1.86
C GLY A 39 -42.00 24.91 -0.92
N ALA A 40 -40.84 25.52 -1.16
CA ALA A 40 -40.42 26.80 -0.55
C ALA A 40 -39.42 27.50 -1.48
N GLY A 41 -39.70 28.74 -1.91
CA GLY A 41 -38.90 29.44 -2.92
C GLY A 41 -38.52 30.85 -2.51
N LEU A 42 -37.22 31.15 -2.50
CA LEU A 42 -36.69 32.49 -2.24
C LEU A 42 -36.47 33.24 -3.56
N ARG A 43 -37.00 34.47 -3.67
CA ARG A 43 -36.74 35.36 -4.82
C ARG A 43 -35.59 36.31 -4.52
N LEU A 44 -34.62 36.42 -5.43
CA LEU A 44 -33.60 37.47 -5.41
C LEU A 44 -33.86 38.48 -6.54
N HIS A 45 -34.05 39.75 -6.16
CA HIS A 45 -34.15 40.86 -7.10
C HIS A 45 -32.76 41.37 -7.48
N TRP A 46 -32.48 41.49 -8.78
CA TRP A 46 -31.25 42.10 -9.29
C TRP A 46 -31.46 43.57 -9.63
N ALA A 47 -30.77 44.47 -8.92
CA ALA A 47 -30.70 45.88 -9.26
C ALA A 47 -29.33 46.21 -9.89
N ARG A 48 -29.33 46.85 -11.06
CA ARG A 48 -28.11 47.35 -11.72
C ARG A 48 -27.80 48.78 -11.29
N ARG A 49 -26.56 49.08 -10.92
CA ARG A 49 -25.95 50.42 -11.04
C ARG A 49 -24.54 50.33 -11.63
N GLY A 50 -24.07 51.45 -12.18
CA GLY A 50 -22.83 51.57 -12.94
C GLY A 50 -21.56 51.77 -12.10
N PRO A 51 -20.41 51.96 -12.76
CA PRO A 51 -19.09 51.91 -12.13
C PRO A 51 -18.68 53.22 -11.44
N CYS A 52 -17.79 53.10 -10.46
CA CYS A 52 -16.91 54.18 -10.02
C CYS A 52 -15.51 53.63 -9.72
N ARG A 53 -14.52 54.51 -9.60
CA ARG A 53 -13.08 54.19 -9.50
C ARG A 53 -12.53 54.29 -8.08
N ASP A 54 -11.39 53.64 -7.88
CA ASP A 54 -10.26 53.95 -6.99
C ASP A 54 -10.55 54.46 -5.57
N GLY A 55 -10.23 53.64 -4.56
CA GLY A 55 -10.18 54.06 -3.16
C GLY A 55 -10.27 52.88 -2.19
N ALA A 56 -9.24 52.65 -1.38
CA ALA A 56 -9.26 51.62 -0.34
C ALA A 56 -10.00 52.11 0.91
N ALA A 57 -10.95 51.31 1.42
CA ALA A 57 -11.61 51.55 2.69
C ALA A 57 -11.80 50.22 3.43
N VAL A 58 -11.07 50.04 4.54
CA VAL A 58 -11.25 48.90 5.45
C VAL A 58 -12.18 49.34 6.57
N VAL A 59 -13.37 48.72 6.66
CA VAL A 59 -14.29 48.90 7.78
C VAL A 59 -14.63 47.53 8.34
N ARG A 60 -14.34 47.31 9.62
CA ARG A 60 -14.79 46.11 10.36
C ARG A 60 -16.25 46.30 10.75
N ALA A 61 -17.06 45.26 10.55
CA ALA A 61 -18.38 45.13 11.15
C ALA A 61 -18.43 43.82 11.94
N ALA A 62 -18.75 43.91 13.24
CA ALA A 62 -19.09 42.74 14.06
C ALA A 62 -20.61 42.57 14.06
N ALA A 63 -21.08 41.33 14.00
CA ALA A 63 -22.51 41.02 14.09
C ALA A 63 -22.87 40.59 15.52
N VAL A 64 -23.78 41.34 16.15
CA VAL A 64 -24.44 40.97 17.41
C VAL A 64 -25.77 40.27 17.06
N PRO A 65 -26.14 39.15 17.71
CA PRO A 65 -27.46 38.55 17.53
C PRO A 65 -28.55 39.48 18.09
N ALA A 66 -29.60 39.71 17.31
CA ALA A 66 -30.83 40.32 17.83
C ALA A 66 -31.67 39.27 18.57
N GLY A 67 -32.38 39.69 19.62
CA GLY A 67 -33.38 38.88 20.31
C GLY A 67 -34.68 39.66 20.50
N GLY A 68 -35.76 38.96 20.82
CA GLY A 68 -37.08 39.53 21.09
C GLY A 68 -38.15 38.44 21.22
N GLU A 69 -39.14 38.71 22.08
CA GLU A 69 -40.35 37.88 22.33
C GLU A 69 -40.10 36.51 23.00
N GLY A 70 -40.64 36.19 24.19
CA GLY A 70 -41.35 37.03 25.16
C GLY A 70 -41.96 36.22 26.32
N GLU A 71 -41.94 36.81 27.54
CA GLU A 71 -42.69 36.41 28.77
C GLU A 71 -42.29 35.02 29.38
N ASP A 72 -42.24 34.80 30.71
CA ASP A 72 -43.07 35.32 31.80
C ASP A 72 -42.41 35.27 33.21
N ALA A 73 -43.03 35.92 34.20
CA ALA A 73 -43.04 35.71 35.67
C ALA A 73 -41.75 35.55 36.55
N ALA A 74 -41.31 36.69 37.13
CA ALA A 74 -41.23 37.00 38.59
C ALA A 74 -40.22 36.35 39.60
N ALA A 75 -39.55 37.26 40.36
CA ALA A 75 -39.11 37.19 41.78
C ALA A 75 -37.95 36.23 42.23
N ALA A 76 -37.13 36.53 43.25
CA ALA A 76 -36.74 37.79 43.95
C ALA A 76 -35.49 37.55 44.86
N GLY A 77 -34.80 38.63 45.30
CA GLY A 77 -33.63 38.61 46.21
C GLY A 77 -32.28 38.65 45.45
N GLU A 78 -31.48 39.73 45.49
CA GLU A 78 -30.71 40.31 46.62
C GLU A 78 -29.57 39.41 47.16
N SER A 79 -28.37 39.89 47.52
CA SER A 79 -27.38 40.80 46.87
C SER A 79 -26.22 41.06 47.86
N SER A 80 -24.97 41.13 47.38
CA SER A 80 -23.77 41.67 48.10
C SER A 80 -23.33 40.90 49.39
N THR A 81 -22.11 41.02 49.97
CA THR A 81 -20.90 41.82 49.65
C THR A 81 -19.59 41.22 50.21
N SER A 82 -18.48 41.36 49.47
CA SER A 82 -17.09 41.65 49.89
C SER A 82 -16.37 41.06 51.15
N THR A 83 -15.39 40.18 50.87
CA THR A 83 -13.94 40.30 51.27
C THR A 83 -13.53 40.13 52.78
N PRO A 84 -12.23 40.21 53.21
CA PRO A 84 -11.53 39.02 53.72
C PRO A 84 -10.85 39.14 55.11
N TRP A 85 -10.18 38.08 55.59
CA TRP A 85 -9.18 38.15 56.67
C TRP A 85 -8.11 37.06 56.62
N GLY A 86 -6.96 37.30 57.27
CA GLY A 86 -5.86 36.34 57.47
C GLY A 86 -4.68 36.92 58.27
N VAL A 87 -4.07 36.11 59.15
CA VAL A 87 -2.88 36.41 60.00
C VAL A 87 -2.07 35.11 60.19
N ALA A 88 -0.79 35.18 60.59
CA ALA A 88 0.14 34.04 60.73
C ALA A 88 1.13 34.18 61.93
N VAL A 89 2.16 33.31 62.00
CA VAL A 89 3.47 33.43 62.73
C VAL A 89 3.68 32.68 64.08
N GLN A 90 4.62 31.69 64.05
CA GLN A 90 5.67 31.21 65.04
C GLN A 90 5.34 30.98 66.56
N GLY A 91 6.09 30.16 67.33
CA GLY A 91 7.23 29.23 67.08
C GLY A 91 8.02 28.79 68.36
N SER A 92 9.01 27.87 68.24
CA SER A 92 9.98 27.34 69.29
C SER A 92 9.39 26.50 70.46
N GLU A 93 10.07 25.61 71.22
CA GLU A 93 11.47 25.08 71.43
C GLU A 93 11.37 23.57 71.90
N ALA A 94 12.37 22.69 72.14
CA ALA A 94 13.76 22.45 71.65
C ALA A 94 14.43 21.22 72.37
N LYS A 95 15.73 20.96 72.10
CA LYS A 95 16.73 20.06 72.77
C LYS A 95 16.78 18.54 72.43
N ALA A 96 17.93 17.92 72.78
CA ALA A 96 18.57 16.71 72.21
C ALA A 96 18.97 15.69 73.33
N ALA A 97 19.71 14.57 73.15
CA ALA A 97 20.67 14.15 72.10
C ALA A 97 20.96 12.61 72.08
N ASP A 98 21.72 12.17 71.05
CA ASP A 98 22.57 10.95 70.94
C ASP A 98 21.95 9.53 71.09
N SER A 99 22.45 8.47 70.42
CA SER A 99 23.36 8.34 69.24
C SER A 99 23.36 6.90 68.68
N ASP A 100 23.62 6.71 67.37
CA ASP A 100 24.69 5.87 66.78
C ASP A 100 24.63 5.91 65.22
N SER A 101 25.49 5.17 64.51
CA SER A 101 26.02 5.54 63.18
C SER A 101 25.59 4.61 62.02
N PRO A 102 25.43 5.13 60.78
CA PRO A 102 24.98 4.36 59.62
C PRO A 102 26.12 3.70 58.80
N PRO A 103 25.85 2.60 58.06
CA PRO A 103 26.79 2.00 57.12
C PRO A 103 26.92 2.80 55.81
N LYS A 104 28.02 2.56 55.08
CA LYS A 104 28.49 3.37 53.94
C LYS A 104 27.86 2.97 52.59
N PRO A 105 27.70 3.89 51.63
CA PRO A 105 27.33 3.56 50.25
C PRO A 105 28.46 2.83 49.51
N VAL A 106 28.10 1.94 48.57
CA VAL A 106 29.05 1.15 47.76
C VAL A 106 29.25 1.79 46.40
N THR A 107 30.46 2.27 46.12
CA THR A 107 30.86 2.80 44.81
C THR A 107 31.24 1.68 43.85
N ILE A 108 30.62 1.61 42.67
CA ILE A 108 31.00 0.66 41.61
C ILE A 108 31.98 1.34 40.65
N ALA A 109 33.21 0.84 40.60
CA ALA A 109 34.24 1.27 39.65
C ALA A 109 34.28 0.34 38.41
N PRO A 110 34.61 0.84 37.21
CA PRO A 110 34.57 0.05 35.98
C PRO A 110 35.73 -0.96 35.89
N LYS A 111 35.44 -2.18 35.43
CA LYS A 111 36.47 -3.16 35.03
C LYS A 111 36.79 -3.01 33.54
N GLN A 112 38.08 -2.87 33.22
CA GLN A 112 38.58 -2.89 31.85
C GLN A 112 38.70 -4.31 31.29
N ARG A 113 38.87 -4.38 29.96
CA ARG A 113 39.22 -5.60 29.22
C ARG A 113 40.57 -6.15 29.67
N SER A 114 40.76 -7.47 29.55
CA SER A 114 42.08 -8.09 29.47
C SER A 114 42.63 -8.02 28.04
N SER A 115 43.95 -7.98 27.91
CA SER A 115 44.67 -8.05 26.62
C SER A 115 45.98 -8.81 26.80
N ALA A 116 46.23 -9.83 25.97
CA ALA A 116 47.56 -10.42 25.81
C ALA A 116 48.40 -9.59 24.81
N ALA A 117 49.73 -9.65 24.90
CA ALA A 117 50.61 -8.64 24.32
C ALA A 117 51.66 -9.20 23.33
N ASN A 118 51.98 -8.39 22.32
CA ASN A 118 53.35 -8.06 21.87
C ASN A 118 53.24 -6.78 21.01
N GLN A 119 53.81 -5.63 21.39
CA GLN A 119 55.22 -5.23 21.61
C GLN A 119 55.91 -4.71 20.34
N ASN A 120 56.46 -3.49 20.47
CA ASN A 120 57.44 -2.80 19.62
C ASN A 120 56.97 -2.36 18.21
N GLY A 121 57.07 -1.09 17.81
CA GLY A 121 57.43 0.12 18.57
C GLY A 121 57.80 1.32 17.66
N ALA A 122 57.57 2.56 18.16
CA ALA A 122 58.28 3.83 17.93
C ALA A 122 58.90 4.21 16.53
N LEU A 123 58.91 5.47 16.06
CA LEU A 123 58.34 6.76 16.53
C LEU A 123 58.49 7.84 15.42
N GLY A 124 57.43 8.63 15.17
CA GLY A 124 57.49 10.04 14.74
C GLY A 124 58.11 10.43 13.37
N GLY A 125 57.93 11.72 13.01
CA GLY A 125 58.66 12.38 11.93
C GLY A 125 57.81 12.95 10.79
N SER A 126 57.56 14.27 10.78
CA SER A 126 56.99 14.99 9.64
C SER A 126 58.07 15.74 8.86
N SER A 127 57.98 15.79 7.53
CA SER A 127 58.54 16.90 6.73
C SER A 127 57.85 17.01 5.36
N VAL A 128 58.00 18.17 4.72
CA VAL A 128 57.38 18.53 3.44
C VAL A 128 58.48 18.82 2.42
N SER A 129 58.39 18.28 1.20
CA SER A 129 59.13 18.78 0.03
C SER A 129 58.43 18.44 -1.30
N LYS A 130 58.37 19.42 -2.20
CA LYS A 130 58.12 19.35 -3.65
C LYS A 130 59.40 19.89 -4.36
N PRO A 131 59.52 19.92 -5.70
CA PRO A 131 59.08 18.97 -6.74
C PRO A 131 60.22 18.68 -7.77
N ALA A 132 60.01 17.75 -8.72
CA ALA A 132 60.76 17.72 -10.00
C ALA A 132 60.01 16.98 -11.12
N ALA A 133 60.25 17.41 -12.37
CA ALA A 133 59.84 16.83 -13.68
C ALA A 133 60.79 17.46 -14.76
N PRO A 134 60.70 17.23 -16.09
CA PRO A 134 59.79 16.40 -16.91
C PRO A 134 60.54 15.55 -18.01
N VAL A 135 59.92 15.33 -19.20
CA VAL A 135 60.48 14.82 -20.51
C VAL A 135 60.59 13.27 -20.62
N SER A 136 60.18 12.56 -21.69
CA SER A 136 59.47 12.87 -22.98
C SER A 136 58.65 11.69 -23.56
N GLU A 137 57.79 11.96 -24.55
CA GLU A 137 57.14 10.99 -25.47
C GLU A 137 58.15 10.30 -26.44
N PRO A 138 57.70 9.35 -27.28
CA PRO A 138 57.38 9.74 -28.68
C PRO A 138 56.05 9.17 -29.25
N LYS A 139 55.74 9.52 -30.52
CA LYS A 139 54.44 9.40 -31.19
C LYS A 139 54.23 8.11 -32.02
N ALA A 140 52.98 7.92 -32.46
CA ALA A 140 52.50 6.84 -33.33
C ALA A 140 52.58 7.16 -34.84
N GLU A 141 52.46 6.13 -35.69
CA GLU A 141 52.06 6.26 -37.10
C GLU A 141 51.44 4.96 -37.65
N SER A 142 50.81 5.00 -38.83
CA SER A 142 50.23 3.85 -39.57
C SER A 142 50.07 4.22 -41.05
N PRO A 143 50.26 3.29 -42.00
CA PRO A 143 49.08 2.69 -42.67
C PRO A 143 49.24 1.20 -43.11
N ALA A 144 48.20 0.67 -43.76
CA ALA A 144 48.02 -0.71 -44.29
C ALA A 144 48.55 -0.84 -45.77
N PRO A 145 48.23 -1.88 -46.62
CA PRO A 145 47.35 -3.06 -46.48
C PRO A 145 47.91 -4.39 -47.12
N VAL A 146 47.01 -5.28 -47.61
CA VAL A 146 47.19 -6.54 -48.42
C VAL A 146 47.90 -7.75 -47.76
N SER A 147 47.65 -9.02 -48.13
CA SER A 147 46.81 -9.63 -49.22
C SER A 147 46.20 -10.99 -48.83
N GLU A 148 45.36 -11.54 -49.73
CA GLU A 148 44.57 -12.78 -49.60
C GLU A 148 45.37 -14.10 -49.48
N THR A 149 44.64 -15.19 -49.19
CA THR A 149 44.93 -16.51 -49.80
C THR A 149 43.65 -17.36 -49.86
N ASP A 150 43.32 -17.88 -51.04
CA ASP A 150 42.09 -18.65 -51.30
C ASP A 150 42.13 -20.10 -50.82
N THR A 151 40.96 -20.73 -50.71
CA THR A 151 40.69 -21.97 -51.49
C THR A 151 39.19 -22.23 -51.69
N HIS A 152 38.81 -22.66 -52.91
CA HIS A 152 37.42 -22.93 -53.31
C HIS A 152 36.96 -24.38 -53.06
N ALA A 153 35.69 -24.56 -52.70
CA ALA A 153 34.70 -25.45 -53.37
C ALA A 153 33.37 -25.43 -52.56
N SER A 154 32.23 -24.92 -53.05
CA SER A 154 31.44 -25.25 -54.26
C SER A 154 30.46 -26.43 -54.06
N GLY A 155 29.20 -26.09 -53.73
CA GLY A 155 28.02 -26.96 -53.70
C GLY A 155 26.75 -26.08 -53.60
N LYS A 156 25.69 -26.38 -54.35
CA LYS A 156 24.58 -25.43 -54.60
C LYS A 156 23.28 -26.16 -55.00
N VAL A 157 22.10 -25.54 -54.75
CA VAL A 157 20.75 -25.94 -55.22
C VAL A 157 20.19 -27.18 -54.47
N ALA A 158 18.89 -27.33 -54.11
CA ALA A 158 17.66 -26.60 -54.46
C ALA A 158 16.69 -26.37 -53.26
N GLU A 159 15.64 -25.57 -53.49
CA GLU A 159 14.35 -25.61 -52.76
C GLU A 159 13.50 -26.83 -53.19
N PRO A 160 12.39 -27.15 -52.48
CA PRO A 160 11.09 -27.01 -53.17
C PRO A 160 9.90 -26.58 -52.28
N GLU A 161 8.84 -26.09 -52.94
CA GLU A 161 7.47 -25.97 -52.41
C GLU A 161 6.46 -26.65 -53.41
N PRO A 162 5.12 -26.62 -53.28
CA PRO A 162 4.34 -27.84 -53.01
C PRO A 162 3.40 -28.30 -54.16
N ALA A 163 2.74 -29.47 -53.98
CA ALA A 163 1.71 -29.99 -54.89
C ALA A 163 0.64 -30.86 -54.17
N ALA A 164 -0.55 -30.97 -54.77
CA ALA A 164 -1.76 -31.70 -54.30
C ALA A 164 -1.98 -33.01 -55.14
N LEU A 165 -3.08 -33.79 -55.14
CA LEU A 165 -4.45 -33.75 -54.56
C LEU A 165 -4.72 -35.08 -53.79
N ASP A 166 -5.90 -35.70 -53.54
CA ASP A 166 -7.36 -35.57 -53.81
C ASP A 166 -8.10 -36.52 -52.79
N ASP A 167 -9.41 -36.69 -52.59
CA ASP A 167 -10.74 -36.20 -53.06
C ASP A 167 -11.78 -36.52 -51.93
N ALA A 168 -13.08 -36.28 -52.15
CA ALA A 168 -14.24 -37.07 -51.70
C ALA A 168 -14.99 -36.74 -50.38
N LYS A 169 -15.93 -35.77 -50.48
CA LYS A 169 -17.35 -35.81 -49.98
C LYS A 169 -17.62 -35.90 -48.45
N GLU A 170 -18.78 -35.52 -47.90
CA GLU A 170 -20.11 -35.19 -48.47
C GLU A 170 -20.93 -34.18 -47.61
N SER A 171 -22.03 -33.66 -48.19
CA SER A 171 -23.26 -33.10 -47.55
C SER A 171 -23.21 -31.95 -46.53
N VAL A 172 -23.77 -30.83 -46.99
CA VAL A 172 -24.35 -29.66 -46.28
C VAL A 172 -25.37 -30.04 -45.18
N GLY A 173 -25.43 -29.24 -44.09
CA GLY A 173 -26.59 -29.18 -43.18
C GLY A 173 -26.49 -28.06 -42.14
N ILE A 174 -27.48 -27.15 -42.06
CA ILE A 174 -27.54 -26.01 -41.10
C ILE A 174 -28.78 -26.15 -40.20
N ALA A 175 -28.61 -26.08 -38.87
CA ALA A 175 -29.66 -25.67 -37.93
C ALA A 175 -29.08 -25.32 -36.53
N GLU A 176 -29.45 -24.14 -36.02
CA GLU A 176 -29.51 -23.81 -34.58
C GLU A 176 -31.01 -23.78 -34.14
N PRO A 177 -31.36 -23.34 -32.92
CA PRO A 177 -31.13 -23.99 -31.62
C PRO A 177 -32.47 -24.28 -30.89
N VAL A 178 -32.45 -24.84 -29.67
CA VAL A 178 -33.65 -24.97 -28.81
C VAL A 178 -33.34 -24.63 -27.35
N GLU A 179 -34.19 -23.83 -26.72
CA GLU A 179 -34.13 -23.44 -25.29
C GLU A 179 -34.96 -24.36 -24.37
N ALA A 180 -34.45 -24.66 -23.17
CA ALA A 180 -35.22 -24.80 -21.91
C ALA A 180 -34.20 -24.73 -20.74
N LYS A 181 -34.25 -23.88 -19.70
CA LYS A 181 -35.29 -23.41 -18.75
C LYS A 181 -35.75 -24.41 -17.69
N ALA A 182 -35.35 -24.10 -16.45
CA ALA A 182 -35.93 -24.49 -15.16
C ALA A 182 -35.86 -26.01 -14.79
N ASP A 183 -35.99 -26.42 -13.53
CA ASP A 183 -36.27 -25.65 -12.29
C ASP A 183 -35.53 -26.25 -11.06
N ALA A 184 -35.62 -25.62 -9.90
CA ALA A 184 -34.99 -26.07 -8.65
C ALA A 184 -35.98 -26.68 -7.64
N THR A 185 -35.61 -27.79 -6.99
CA THR A 185 -36.26 -28.24 -5.73
C THR A 185 -35.36 -29.05 -4.81
N THR A 186 -35.27 -28.58 -3.56
CA THR A 186 -35.14 -29.32 -2.28
C THR A 186 -34.10 -30.43 -2.08
N ALA A 187 -33.30 -30.29 -1.03
CA ALA A 187 -32.45 -31.34 -0.46
C ALA A 187 -33.15 -32.14 0.65
N THR A 188 -32.69 -33.37 0.90
CA THR A 188 -32.59 -33.95 2.25
C THR A 188 -31.55 -35.08 2.32
N GLU A 189 -30.84 -35.13 3.46
CA GLU A 189 -30.18 -36.29 4.10
C GLU A 189 -29.31 -37.27 3.29
N ALA A 190 -27.98 -37.18 3.51
CA ALA A 190 -27.20 -38.33 3.98
C ALA A 190 -25.97 -37.84 4.79
N ALA A 191 -25.82 -38.27 6.03
CA ALA A 191 -24.66 -37.96 6.87
C ALA A 191 -24.08 -39.25 7.48
N ALA A 192 -23.02 -39.78 6.87
CA ALA A 192 -22.12 -40.77 7.46
C ALA A 192 -20.89 -40.98 6.54
N GLY A 193 -19.67 -40.89 7.09
CA GLY A 193 -18.43 -41.15 6.36
C GLY A 193 -17.41 -40.03 6.53
N ALA A 194 -16.64 -40.07 7.62
CA ALA A 194 -15.47 -39.22 7.76
C ALA A 194 -14.26 -39.89 7.08
N SER A 195 -13.73 -39.28 6.03
CA SER A 195 -12.35 -39.48 5.57
C SER A 195 -11.54 -38.22 5.85
N ASP A 196 -10.28 -38.42 6.21
CA ASP A 196 -9.33 -37.37 6.59
C ASP A 196 -8.60 -36.88 5.33
N ASP A 197 -9.30 -36.08 4.54
CA ASP A 197 -8.77 -35.46 3.32
C ASP A 197 -8.88 -33.93 3.46
N SER A 198 -7.77 -33.29 3.84
CA SER A 198 -7.61 -31.86 3.61
C SER A 198 -7.42 -31.64 2.11
N GLU A 199 -8.52 -31.41 1.39
CA GLU A 199 -8.48 -31.03 -0.02
C GLU A 199 -7.70 -29.71 -0.17
N ASP A 200 -6.42 -29.84 -0.55
CA ASP A 200 -5.73 -28.80 -1.30
C ASP A 200 -6.63 -28.48 -2.50
N LYS A 201 -7.35 -27.36 -2.44
CA LYS A 201 -8.13 -26.84 -3.57
C LYS A 201 -7.23 -26.87 -4.80
N GLU A 202 -7.63 -27.64 -5.83
CA GLU A 202 -6.84 -27.70 -7.06
C GLU A 202 -6.59 -26.28 -7.55
N PRO A 203 -5.33 -25.89 -7.85
CA PRO A 203 -5.04 -24.58 -8.36
C PRO A 203 -5.86 -24.38 -9.64
N GLY A 204 -6.57 -23.25 -9.71
CA GLY A 204 -7.55 -23.00 -10.75
C GLY A 204 -7.01 -23.20 -12.17
N PRO A 205 -7.88 -23.44 -13.16
CA PRO A 205 -7.53 -24.01 -14.46
C PRO A 205 -6.36 -23.25 -15.10
N LEU A 206 -5.28 -24.00 -15.40
CA LEU A 206 -4.02 -23.47 -15.94
C LEU A 206 -4.28 -22.60 -17.17
N ALA A 207 -3.47 -21.55 -17.33
CA ALA A 207 -3.65 -20.54 -18.39
C ALA A 207 -3.65 -21.12 -19.81
N GLY A 208 -3.06 -22.30 -20.02
CA GLY A 208 -3.17 -23.09 -21.25
C GLY A 208 -2.74 -22.31 -22.51
N PRO A 209 -3.64 -22.01 -23.46
CA PRO A 209 -3.29 -21.21 -24.64
C PRO A 209 -2.92 -19.75 -24.31
N ASN A 210 -3.26 -19.25 -23.11
CA ASN A 210 -2.98 -17.89 -22.66
C ASN A 210 -1.62 -17.75 -21.92
N VAL A 211 -0.79 -18.80 -21.85
CA VAL A 211 0.53 -18.73 -21.20
C VAL A 211 1.40 -17.62 -21.79
N MET A 212 1.92 -16.75 -20.91
CA MET A 212 2.70 -15.57 -21.26
C MET A 212 4.06 -15.53 -20.57
N ASN A 213 4.99 -14.77 -21.14
CA ASN A 213 6.16 -14.26 -20.45
C ASN A 213 5.73 -13.04 -19.63
N VAL A 214 5.79 -13.09 -18.30
CA VAL A 214 5.37 -12.00 -17.41
C VAL A 214 6.59 -11.45 -16.67
N VAL A 215 6.78 -10.14 -16.71
CA VAL A 215 7.92 -9.46 -16.07
C VAL A 215 7.39 -8.42 -15.09
N VAL A 216 7.34 -8.79 -13.81
CA VAL A 216 6.86 -7.96 -12.71
C VAL A 216 8.00 -7.08 -12.22
N VAL A 217 7.82 -5.77 -12.20
CA VAL A 217 8.85 -4.79 -11.87
C VAL A 217 8.39 -3.94 -10.69
N ALA A 218 9.24 -3.80 -9.67
CA ALA A 218 8.90 -3.08 -8.43
C ALA A 218 10.13 -2.56 -7.67
N SER A 219 9.90 -1.63 -6.74
CA SER A 219 10.90 -1.18 -5.75
C SER A 219 11.05 -2.11 -4.54
N GLU A 220 10.13 -3.04 -4.34
CA GLU A 220 10.08 -3.95 -3.19
C GLU A 220 9.73 -5.37 -3.66
N CYS A 221 10.21 -6.36 -2.91
CA CYS A 221 9.80 -7.76 -2.97
C CYS A 221 10.21 -8.45 -1.67
N ALA A 222 9.26 -9.04 -0.96
CA ALA A 222 9.58 -9.97 0.13
C ALA A 222 10.25 -11.24 -0.44
N PRO A 223 11.24 -11.83 0.26
CA PRO A 223 11.84 -11.40 1.53
C PRO A 223 13.03 -10.42 1.38
N PHE A 224 13.39 -10.00 0.15
CA PHE A 224 14.64 -9.27 -0.16
C PHE A 224 14.65 -7.79 0.27
N CYS A 225 13.53 -7.10 0.09
CA CYS A 225 13.32 -5.72 0.55
C CYS A 225 11.81 -5.42 0.66
N LYS A 226 11.39 -4.89 1.82
CA LYS A 226 9.98 -4.60 2.12
C LYS A 226 9.89 -3.39 3.06
N THR A 227 8.96 -2.48 2.78
CA THR A 227 8.53 -1.39 3.67
C THR A 227 7.02 -1.37 3.88
N GLY A 228 6.25 -1.95 2.94
CA GLY A 228 4.80 -2.06 3.01
C GLY A 228 4.25 -3.22 2.19
N GLY A 229 2.94 -3.20 1.94
CA GLY A 229 2.24 -4.29 1.25
C GLY A 229 2.68 -4.55 -0.19
N LEU A 230 3.33 -3.59 -0.86
CA LEU A 230 3.90 -3.77 -2.20
C LEU A 230 4.87 -4.95 -2.22
N GLY A 231 5.76 -5.06 -1.22
CA GLY A 231 6.69 -6.17 -1.10
C GLY A 231 5.99 -7.53 -0.97
N ASP A 232 4.80 -7.59 -0.38
CA ASP A 232 4.03 -8.81 -0.21
C ASP A 232 3.35 -9.24 -1.51
N VAL A 233 2.73 -8.30 -2.23
CA VAL A 233 2.15 -8.59 -3.55
C VAL A 233 3.22 -9.10 -4.52
N VAL A 234 4.39 -8.45 -4.56
CA VAL A 234 5.50 -8.86 -5.45
C VAL A 234 6.19 -10.13 -4.95
N GLY A 235 6.12 -10.45 -3.66
CA GLY A 235 6.59 -11.73 -3.12
C GLY A 235 5.71 -12.93 -3.50
N ALA A 236 4.40 -12.72 -3.68
CA ALA A 236 3.42 -13.81 -3.77
C ALA A 236 2.67 -13.93 -5.11
N LEU A 237 2.16 -12.84 -5.69
CA LEU A 237 1.43 -12.85 -6.98
C LEU A 237 2.27 -13.48 -8.13
N PRO A 238 3.58 -13.21 -8.27
CA PRO A 238 4.39 -13.84 -9.30
C PRO A 238 4.45 -15.37 -9.17
N LYS A 239 4.43 -15.90 -7.94
CA LYS A 239 4.44 -17.34 -7.66
C LYS A 239 3.10 -17.99 -8.01
N ALA A 240 1.98 -17.29 -7.80
CA ALA A 240 0.66 -17.76 -8.21
C ALA A 240 0.53 -17.82 -9.74
N LEU A 241 0.96 -16.76 -10.45
CA LEU A 241 1.00 -16.77 -11.93
C LEU A 241 1.93 -17.88 -12.46
N ALA A 242 3.06 -18.15 -11.80
CA ALA A 242 3.96 -19.25 -12.17
C ALA A 242 3.32 -20.64 -11.96
N ARG A 243 2.59 -20.87 -10.85
CA ARG A 243 1.81 -22.12 -10.63
C ARG A 243 0.80 -22.37 -11.76
N ARG A 244 0.18 -21.30 -12.28
CA ARG A 244 -0.82 -21.35 -13.34
C ARG A 244 -0.23 -21.50 -14.76
N GLY A 245 1.10 -21.59 -14.87
CA GLY A 245 1.84 -21.96 -16.08
C GLY A 245 2.54 -20.80 -16.80
N HIS A 246 2.48 -19.57 -16.27
CA HIS A 246 3.22 -18.45 -16.86
C HIS A 246 4.72 -18.56 -16.58
N ARG A 247 5.55 -18.07 -17.52
CA ARG A 247 6.98 -17.87 -17.25
C ARG A 247 7.15 -16.50 -16.61
N VAL A 248 7.47 -16.45 -15.32
CA VAL A 248 7.41 -15.21 -14.53
C VAL A 248 8.79 -14.77 -14.02
N MET A 249 9.15 -13.53 -14.33
CA MET A 249 10.31 -12.83 -13.78
C MET A 249 9.86 -11.74 -12.81
N VAL A 250 10.60 -11.57 -11.71
CA VAL A 250 10.50 -10.43 -10.79
C VAL A 250 11.78 -9.61 -10.90
N VAL A 251 11.66 -8.32 -11.16
CA VAL A 251 12.78 -7.39 -11.37
C VAL A 251 12.75 -6.31 -10.31
N ILE A 252 13.79 -6.26 -9.47
CA ILE A 252 13.95 -5.27 -8.41
C ILE A 252 15.39 -4.71 -8.36
N PRO A 253 15.63 -3.54 -7.76
CA PRO A 253 17.00 -3.09 -7.51
C PRO A 253 17.67 -3.90 -6.40
N ARG A 254 19.00 -4.09 -6.49
CA ARG A 254 19.78 -4.76 -5.43
C ARG A 254 20.15 -3.75 -4.33
N TYR A 255 19.39 -3.75 -3.24
CA TYR A 255 19.60 -2.82 -2.11
C TYR A 255 20.61 -3.30 -1.06
N GLY A 256 21.00 -4.57 -1.11
CA GLY A 256 21.95 -5.20 -0.19
C GLY A 256 22.52 -6.51 -0.74
N GLU A 257 23.18 -7.27 0.13
CA GLU A 257 23.71 -8.59 -0.21
C GLU A 257 22.66 -9.67 0.03
N TYR A 258 22.30 -10.41 -1.02
CA TYR A 258 21.32 -11.50 -0.96
C TYR A 258 22.06 -12.82 -1.23
N ALA A 259 22.03 -13.77 -0.29
CA ALA A 259 22.79 -15.01 -0.37
C ALA A 259 22.43 -15.87 -1.61
N GLU A 260 21.17 -15.81 -2.03
CA GLU A 260 20.65 -16.51 -3.20
C GLU A 260 21.05 -15.90 -4.55
N ALA A 261 21.51 -14.64 -4.58
CA ALA A 261 21.65 -13.85 -5.81
C ALA A 261 23.02 -14.03 -6.47
N ARG A 262 23.04 -14.76 -7.60
CA ARG A 262 24.25 -15.09 -8.37
C ARG A 262 24.49 -14.10 -9.51
N ASP A 263 25.74 -13.76 -9.78
CA ASP A 263 26.11 -12.86 -10.88
C ASP A 263 25.87 -13.55 -12.24
N LEU A 264 25.13 -12.90 -13.14
CA LEU A 264 24.89 -13.43 -14.50
C LEU A 264 26.07 -13.20 -15.46
N GLY A 265 27.11 -12.46 -15.04
CA GLY A 265 28.21 -12.01 -15.93
C GLY A 265 27.82 -10.86 -16.85
N VAL A 266 26.55 -10.46 -16.85
CA VAL A 266 25.97 -9.43 -17.71
C VAL A 266 26.19 -8.04 -17.11
N ARG A 267 26.70 -7.10 -17.91
CA ARG A 267 26.77 -5.67 -17.58
C ARG A 267 26.22 -4.83 -18.73
N ARG A 268 25.54 -3.73 -18.41
CA ARG A 268 24.93 -2.78 -19.37
C ARG A 268 25.18 -1.35 -18.90
N ARG A 269 25.17 -0.39 -19.84
CA ARG A 269 25.32 1.04 -19.53
C ARG A 269 24.12 1.82 -20.04
N TYR A 270 23.56 2.66 -19.17
CA TYR A 270 22.37 3.48 -19.42
C TYR A 270 22.64 4.94 -19.10
N ARG A 271 22.14 5.86 -19.92
CA ARG A 271 22.28 7.29 -19.69
C ARG A 271 21.16 7.82 -18.80
N VAL A 272 21.55 8.53 -17.74
CA VAL A 272 20.66 9.07 -16.70
C VAL A 272 21.13 10.48 -16.36
N ALA A 273 20.27 11.49 -16.55
CA ALA A 273 20.61 12.90 -16.30
C ALA A 273 21.98 13.34 -16.90
N GLY A 274 22.30 12.88 -18.11
CA GLY A 274 23.57 13.18 -18.80
C GLY A 274 24.79 12.37 -18.37
N GLN A 275 24.65 11.43 -17.44
CA GLN A 275 25.74 10.56 -16.97
C GLN A 275 25.49 9.09 -17.38
N ASP A 276 26.51 8.43 -17.92
CA ASP A 276 26.45 7.00 -18.24
C ASP A 276 26.65 6.18 -16.94
N SER A 277 25.65 5.39 -16.56
CA SER A 277 25.64 4.52 -15.38
C SER A 277 25.74 3.06 -15.80
N GLU A 278 26.71 2.33 -15.24
CA GLU A 278 26.83 0.88 -15.43
C GLU A 278 25.96 0.13 -14.41
N VAL A 279 25.29 -0.93 -14.88
CA VAL A 279 24.51 -1.86 -14.04
C VAL A 279 24.96 -3.29 -14.29
N THR A 280 24.87 -4.12 -13.25
CA THR A 280 25.09 -5.57 -13.28
C THR A 280 23.80 -6.29 -12.94
N TYR A 281 23.51 -7.40 -13.63
CA TYR A 281 22.33 -8.23 -13.35
C TYR A 281 22.73 -9.46 -12.53
N PHE A 282 22.00 -9.70 -11.44
CA PHE A 282 22.09 -10.91 -10.64
C PHE A 282 20.78 -11.70 -10.73
N HIS A 283 20.81 -13.01 -10.46
CA HIS A 283 19.67 -13.91 -10.60
C HIS A 283 19.55 -14.90 -9.43
N SER A 284 18.32 -15.25 -9.08
CA SER A 284 17.93 -16.42 -8.30
C SER A 284 16.64 -17.01 -8.87
N TYR A 285 16.36 -18.28 -8.61
CA TYR A 285 15.14 -18.97 -9.04
C TYR A 285 14.48 -19.65 -7.85
N ILE A 286 13.27 -19.22 -7.49
CA ILE A 286 12.58 -19.62 -6.26
C ILE A 286 11.08 -19.79 -6.56
N ASP A 287 10.46 -20.87 -6.08
CA ASP A 287 9.01 -21.15 -6.23
C ASP A 287 8.46 -21.00 -7.68
N GLY A 288 9.28 -21.31 -8.69
CA GLY A 288 8.90 -21.21 -10.12
C GLY A 288 9.16 -19.83 -10.77
N VAL A 289 9.73 -18.87 -10.04
CA VAL A 289 9.90 -17.47 -10.46
C VAL A 289 11.38 -17.10 -10.60
N ASP A 290 11.71 -16.39 -11.68
CA ASP A 290 13.03 -15.81 -11.93
C ASP A 290 13.18 -14.45 -11.21
N PHE A 291 13.88 -14.41 -10.08
CA PHE A 291 14.20 -13.16 -9.39
C PHE A 291 15.48 -12.55 -9.97
N VAL A 292 15.37 -11.40 -10.62
CA VAL A 292 16.48 -10.66 -11.24
C VAL A 292 16.72 -9.34 -10.50
N PHE A 293 17.93 -9.18 -9.98
CA PHE A 293 18.32 -8.02 -9.18
C PHE A 293 19.24 -7.09 -9.99
N ILE A 294 18.84 -5.83 -10.14
CA ILE A 294 19.61 -4.80 -10.84
C ILE A 294 20.55 -4.12 -9.83
N GLU A 295 21.84 -4.45 -9.92
CA GLU A 295 22.90 -3.87 -9.11
C GLU A 295 23.49 -2.65 -9.83
N ALA A 296 23.55 -1.52 -9.13
CA ALA A 296 24.32 -0.35 -9.53
C ALA A 296 24.68 0.47 -8.28
N PRO A 297 25.74 1.31 -8.32
CA PRO A 297 26.15 2.15 -7.19
C PRO A 297 25.02 2.97 -6.51
N PRO A 298 24.01 3.50 -7.24
CA PRO A 298 22.88 4.20 -6.60
C PRO A 298 21.97 3.33 -5.72
N PHE A 299 21.96 2.00 -5.87
CA PHE A 299 21.10 1.09 -5.11
C PHE A 299 21.79 0.51 -3.86
N ARG A 300 23.13 0.44 -3.85
CA ARG A 300 23.92 -0.20 -2.78
C ARG A 300 23.62 0.37 -1.38
N HIS A 301 23.70 -0.51 -0.39
CA HIS A 301 23.58 -0.24 1.05
C HIS A 301 22.23 0.35 1.53
N ARG A 302 21.22 0.46 0.67
CA ARG A 302 19.91 1.05 0.97
C ARG A 302 18.86 0.08 1.56
N HIS A 303 19.23 -1.14 1.92
CA HIS A 303 18.31 -2.16 2.46
C HIS A 303 17.31 -1.68 3.55
N ASN A 304 17.72 -0.78 4.46
CA ASN A 304 16.86 -0.22 5.51
C ASN A 304 16.15 1.10 5.12
N ASP A 305 16.48 1.68 3.97
CA ASP A 305 15.97 2.97 3.49
C ASP A 305 16.03 3.04 1.95
N ILE A 306 15.17 2.26 1.29
CA ILE A 306 15.14 2.14 -0.17
C ILE A 306 14.65 3.43 -0.86
N TYR A 307 13.85 4.23 -0.16
CA TYR A 307 13.22 5.44 -0.68
C TYR A 307 13.97 6.74 -0.34
N GLY A 308 14.81 6.75 0.70
CA GLY A 308 15.46 7.97 1.17
C GLY A 308 16.60 8.51 0.31
N GLY A 309 17.14 9.64 0.78
CA GLY A 309 17.96 10.58 0.04
C GLY A 309 17.13 11.63 -0.69
N GLU A 310 17.82 12.57 -1.35
CA GLU A 310 17.18 13.71 -2.01
C GLU A 310 16.24 13.30 -3.16
N ARG A 311 15.13 14.03 -3.32
CA ARG A 311 14.07 13.77 -4.31
C ARG A 311 14.61 13.52 -5.72
N VAL A 312 15.58 14.32 -6.15
CA VAL A 312 16.23 14.24 -7.46
C VAL A 312 17.09 12.99 -7.61
N ASP A 313 17.69 12.49 -6.51
CA ASP A 313 18.47 11.25 -6.55
C ASP A 313 17.57 10.01 -6.48
N VAL A 314 16.42 10.05 -5.77
CA VAL A 314 15.39 8.99 -5.89
C VAL A 314 14.90 8.92 -7.33
N LEU A 315 14.62 10.07 -7.95
CA LEU A 315 14.19 10.17 -9.34
C LEU A 315 15.23 9.56 -10.32
N LYS A 316 16.52 9.91 -10.18
CA LYS A 316 17.61 9.27 -10.96
C LYS A 316 17.68 7.74 -10.73
N ARG A 317 17.50 7.25 -9.50
CA ARG A 317 17.43 5.81 -9.21
C ARG A 317 16.31 5.14 -10.01
N MET A 318 15.12 5.73 -10.03
CA MET A 318 13.96 5.17 -10.74
C MET A 318 14.11 5.25 -12.27
N ILE A 319 14.73 6.31 -12.80
CA ILE A 319 15.09 6.43 -14.22
C ILE A 319 16.05 5.30 -14.63
N LEU A 320 17.15 5.10 -13.87
CA LEU A 320 18.11 4.02 -14.11
C LEU A 320 17.43 2.64 -14.09
N PHE A 321 16.63 2.41 -13.06
CA PHE A 321 15.92 1.16 -12.83
C PHE A 321 14.95 0.84 -13.99
N CYS A 322 14.10 1.79 -14.39
CA CYS A 322 13.13 1.58 -15.47
C CYS A 322 13.82 1.30 -16.81
N LYS A 323 14.89 2.03 -17.17
CA LYS A 323 15.65 1.77 -18.40
C LYS A 323 16.29 0.38 -18.38
N ALA A 324 16.93 0.01 -17.27
CA ALA A 324 17.55 -1.30 -17.10
C ALA A 324 16.54 -2.47 -17.03
N ALA A 325 15.29 -2.21 -16.63
CA ALA A 325 14.22 -3.20 -16.55
C ALA A 325 13.50 -3.44 -17.89
N VAL A 326 13.38 -2.44 -18.78
CA VAL A 326 12.77 -2.68 -20.11
C VAL A 326 13.64 -3.61 -20.97
N GLU A 327 14.97 -3.45 -20.94
CA GLU A 327 15.87 -4.29 -21.75
C GLU A 327 16.20 -5.67 -21.10
N VAL A 328 15.85 -5.90 -19.82
CA VAL A 328 16.18 -7.16 -19.12
C VAL A 328 15.69 -8.44 -19.81
N PRO A 329 14.52 -8.50 -20.50
CA PRO A 329 14.04 -9.71 -21.15
C PRO A 329 14.98 -10.21 -22.26
N TRP A 330 15.85 -9.36 -22.82
CA TRP A 330 16.85 -9.75 -23.81
C TRP A 330 18.23 -10.06 -23.22
N TYR A 331 18.51 -9.72 -21.96
CA TYR A 331 19.87 -9.82 -21.39
C TYR A 331 20.00 -10.73 -20.17
N ALA A 332 18.92 -11.13 -19.50
CA ALA A 332 18.99 -12.11 -18.41
C ALA A 332 18.77 -13.53 -18.94
N PRO A 333 19.80 -14.39 -19.10
CA PRO A 333 19.66 -15.78 -19.55
C PRO A 333 19.17 -16.69 -18.40
N CYS A 334 17.98 -16.40 -17.88
CA CYS A 334 17.33 -17.16 -16.81
C CYS A 334 17.10 -18.61 -17.26
N GLY A 335 17.70 -19.58 -16.54
CA GLY A 335 17.71 -20.98 -16.98
C GLY A 335 18.47 -21.23 -18.30
N GLY A 336 19.41 -20.34 -18.65
CA GLY A 336 20.18 -20.40 -19.90
C GLY A 336 19.50 -19.79 -21.12
N THR A 337 18.23 -19.39 -21.02
CA THR A 337 17.46 -18.81 -22.14
C THR A 337 16.86 -17.46 -21.73
N VAL A 338 17.01 -16.43 -22.57
CA VAL A 338 16.40 -15.11 -22.32
C VAL A 338 14.86 -15.18 -22.43
N TYR A 339 14.15 -14.13 -22.02
CA TYR A 339 12.67 -14.08 -22.14
C TYR A 339 12.23 -13.67 -23.55
N GLY A 340 12.99 -12.77 -24.18
CA GLY A 340 12.60 -12.12 -25.44
C GLY A 340 11.40 -11.17 -25.26
N ASP A 341 10.86 -10.69 -26.37
CA ASP A 341 9.62 -9.91 -26.45
C ASP A 341 8.40 -10.74 -26.91
N GLY A 342 8.63 -12.01 -27.28
CA GLY A 342 7.60 -13.00 -27.58
C GLY A 342 6.64 -13.21 -26.41
N ASN A 343 5.33 -13.05 -26.67
CA ASN A 343 4.24 -13.02 -25.70
C ASN A 343 4.53 -12.32 -24.35
N LEU A 344 5.31 -11.23 -24.37
CA LEU A 344 5.75 -10.51 -23.16
C LEU A 344 4.70 -9.52 -22.61
N VAL A 345 4.45 -9.52 -21.30
CA VAL A 345 3.77 -8.44 -20.57
C VAL A 345 4.61 -7.98 -19.37
N PHE A 346 4.79 -6.68 -19.22
CA PHE A 346 5.34 -6.07 -18.01
C PHE A 346 4.24 -5.72 -17.01
N ILE A 347 4.46 -5.99 -15.72
CA ILE A 347 3.62 -5.48 -14.63
C ILE A 347 4.46 -4.49 -13.82
N ALA A 348 4.30 -3.20 -14.12
CA ALA A 348 4.95 -2.09 -13.43
C ALA A 348 4.16 -1.73 -12.16
N ASN A 349 4.78 -1.76 -10.99
CA ASN A 349 4.16 -1.41 -9.72
C ASN A 349 4.59 -0.01 -9.22
N ASP A 350 3.59 0.83 -8.89
CA ASP A 350 3.72 2.19 -8.34
C ASP A 350 4.59 3.19 -9.15
N TRP A 351 4.70 4.44 -8.68
CA TRP A 351 5.42 5.52 -9.37
C TRP A 351 6.89 5.21 -9.65
N HIS A 352 7.49 4.36 -8.81
CA HIS A 352 8.85 3.83 -8.94
C HIS A 352 9.14 3.19 -10.31
N THR A 353 8.09 2.64 -10.94
CA THR A 353 8.18 1.96 -12.23
C THR A 353 7.28 2.58 -13.31
N ALA A 354 6.55 3.64 -13.01
CA ALA A 354 5.64 4.29 -13.96
C ALA A 354 6.33 4.91 -15.21
N LEU A 355 7.67 5.06 -15.21
CA LEU A 355 8.43 5.37 -16.43
C LEU A 355 8.60 4.17 -17.39
N LEU A 356 8.47 2.93 -16.91
CA LEU A 356 8.59 1.71 -17.72
C LEU A 356 7.64 1.70 -18.94
N PRO A 357 6.31 1.89 -18.81
CA PRO A 357 5.42 1.97 -19.98
C PRO A 357 5.76 3.15 -20.90
N VAL A 358 6.27 4.26 -20.36
CA VAL A 358 6.68 5.42 -21.15
C VAL A 358 7.90 5.09 -22.02
N TYR A 359 8.96 4.47 -21.45
CA TYR A 359 10.12 4.03 -22.22
C TYR A 359 9.78 2.92 -23.21
N LEU A 360 8.97 1.93 -22.80
CA LEU A 360 8.50 0.84 -23.67
C LEU A 360 7.84 1.37 -24.95
N LYS A 361 7.03 2.43 -24.82
CA LYS A 361 6.47 3.11 -25.99
C LYS A 361 7.52 3.94 -26.74
N ALA A 362 8.13 4.91 -26.06
CA ALA A 362 8.96 5.97 -26.67
C ALA A 362 10.22 5.45 -27.39
N TYR A 363 10.87 4.42 -26.84
CA TYR A 363 12.12 3.88 -27.38
C TYR A 363 11.96 2.57 -28.14
N TYR A 364 10.98 1.74 -27.82
CA TYR A 364 10.85 0.42 -28.43
C TYR A 364 9.69 0.35 -29.41
N ARG A 365 8.43 0.41 -28.94
CA ARG A 365 7.25 0.21 -29.81
C ARG A 365 7.16 1.24 -30.94
N ASP A 366 7.42 2.50 -30.66
CA ASP A 366 7.37 3.58 -31.66
C ASP A 366 8.54 3.52 -32.67
N ASN A 367 9.59 2.72 -32.38
CA ASN A 367 10.72 2.44 -33.29
C ASN A 367 10.69 1.01 -33.85
N GLY A 368 9.57 0.29 -33.73
CA GLY A 368 9.39 -1.05 -34.30
C GLY A 368 10.02 -2.20 -33.51
N LEU A 369 10.50 -1.98 -32.28
CA LEU A 369 10.99 -3.02 -31.36
C LEU A 369 9.91 -3.36 -30.33
N MET A 370 9.89 -4.59 -29.81
CA MET A 370 8.92 -5.01 -28.76
C MET A 370 7.45 -4.72 -29.11
N GLN A 371 7.09 -4.73 -30.41
CA GLN A 371 5.80 -4.23 -30.93
C GLN A 371 4.58 -4.87 -30.24
N TYR A 372 4.71 -6.14 -29.86
CA TYR A 372 3.68 -6.94 -29.19
C TYR A 372 3.85 -7.03 -27.66
N ALA A 373 4.90 -6.43 -27.08
CA ALA A 373 5.07 -6.36 -25.63
C ALA A 373 4.09 -5.33 -25.03
N ARG A 374 3.42 -5.70 -23.94
CA ARG A 374 2.38 -4.88 -23.31
C ARG A 374 2.75 -4.54 -21.87
N SER A 375 2.05 -3.58 -21.28
CA SER A 375 2.35 -3.03 -19.97
C SER A 375 1.09 -2.83 -19.14
N ILE A 376 1.14 -3.30 -17.90
CA ILE A 376 0.14 -3.04 -16.86
C ILE A 376 0.79 -2.11 -15.83
N LEU A 377 0.14 -1.02 -15.45
CA LEU A 377 0.53 -0.21 -14.28
C LEU A 377 -0.36 -0.56 -13.09
N VAL A 378 0.24 -1.00 -11.97
CA VAL A 378 -0.47 -1.33 -10.73
C VAL A 378 -0.36 -0.18 -9.72
N ILE A 379 -1.52 0.31 -9.27
CA ILE A 379 -1.67 1.37 -8.27
C ILE A 379 -1.86 0.71 -6.90
N HIS A 380 -0.80 0.67 -6.10
CA HIS A 380 -0.89 0.25 -4.68
C HIS A 380 -1.13 1.46 -3.77
N ASN A 381 -0.55 2.62 -4.07
CA ASN A 381 -0.85 3.87 -3.35
C ASN A 381 -0.67 5.14 -4.19
N ILE A 382 -1.80 5.74 -4.59
CA ILE A 382 -1.87 6.98 -5.40
C ILE A 382 -1.29 8.23 -4.71
N ALA A 383 -1.02 8.22 -3.40
CA ALA A 383 -0.44 9.38 -2.71
C ALA A 383 1.02 9.65 -3.15
N HIS A 384 1.74 8.62 -3.58
CA HIS A 384 3.13 8.72 -4.02
C HIS A 384 3.19 8.67 -5.56
N GLN A 385 3.38 9.84 -6.20
CA GLN A 385 3.19 9.99 -7.66
C GLN A 385 4.45 10.37 -8.45
N GLY A 386 5.61 10.50 -7.79
CA GLY A 386 6.83 11.01 -8.43
C GLY A 386 6.67 12.42 -8.98
N ARG A 387 6.19 13.37 -8.15
CA ARG A 387 6.01 14.78 -8.53
C ARG A 387 7.34 15.55 -8.53
N GLY A 388 7.45 16.56 -9.39
CA GLY A 388 8.59 17.47 -9.46
C GLY A 388 8.30 18.74 -10.29
N PRO A 389 9.26 19.67 -10.38
CA PRO A 389 9.23 20.75 -11.37
C PRO A 389 9.12 20.20 -12.80
N VAL A 390 8.63 21.01 -13.74
CA VAL A 390 8.48 20.59 -15.16
C VAL A 390 9.86 20.28 -15.78
N GLU A 391 10.89 21.00 -15.34
CA GLU A 391 12.29 20.91 -15.75
C GLU A 391 12.92 19.54 -15.44
N ASP A 392 12.38 18.77 -14.48
CA ASP A 392 12.83 17.40 -14.22
C ASP A 392 12.69 16.51 -15.46
N PHE A 393 11.79 16.83 -16.40
CA PHE A 393 11.59 16.08 -17.65
C PHE A 393 12.89 15.90 -18.44
N PHE A 394 13.76 16.92 -18.48
CA PHE A 394 15.05 16.83 -19.17
C PHE A 394 16.03 15.83 -18.52
N THR A 395 15.77 15.38 -17.28
CA THR A 395 16.56 14.31 -16.63
C THR A 395 16.11 12.91 -17.04
N PHE A 396 14.88 12.75 -17.52
CA PHE A 396 14.31 11.45 -17.92
C PHE A 396 15.01 10.91 -19.16
N ASP A 397 15.51 11.80 -20.02
CA ASP A 397 16.10 11.47 -21.32
C ASP A 397 15.07 10.69 -22.14
N LEU A 398 14.12 11.48 -22.68
CA LEU A 398 12.94 11.14 -23.47
C LEU A 398 12.79 12.16 -24.63
N PRO A 399 12.11 11.83 -25.75
CA PRO A 399 11.83 12.77 -26.83
C PRO A 399 10.95 13.94 -26.35
N GLU A 400 11.27 15.18 -26.75
CA GLU A 400 10.65 16.41 -26.21
C GLU A 400 9.12 16.43 -26.25
N HIS A 401 8.51 15.87 -27.29
CA HIS A 401 7.05 15.80 -27.44
C HIS A 401 6.34 14.94 -26.37
N TYR A 402 7.06 14.20 -25.52
CA TYR A 402 6.48 13.49 -24.37
C TYR A 402 6.15 14.40 -23.18
N ILE A 403 6.62 15.65 -23.14
CA ILE A 403 6.52 16.54 -21.96
C ILE A 403 5.06 16.77 -21.49
N ASP A 404 4.12 16.90 -22.43
CA ASP A 404 2.69 17.11 -22.14
C ASP A 404 2.00 15.87 -21.51
N HIS A 405 2.63 14.70 -21.57
CA HIS A 405 2.15 13.53 -20.83
C HIS A 405 2.51 13.60 -19.34
N PHE A 406 3.60 14.27 -18.98
CA PHE A 406 4.03 14.48 -17.59
C PHE A 406 3.44 15.74 -16.97
N LYS A 407 3.24 16.80 -17.77
CA LYS A 407 2.77 18.09 -17.27
C LYS A 407 1.36 18.02 -16.72
N LEU A 408 1.16 18.56 -15.51
CA LEU A 408 -0.13 18.79 -14.86
C LEU A 408 -0.17 20.16 -14.19
N TYR A 409 -1.37 20.69 -13.98
CA TYR A 409 -1.62 21.93 -13.27
C TYR A 409 -2.26 21.64 -11.90
N ASP A 410 -1.62 22.09 -10.83
CA ASP A 410 -2.15 22.08 -9.47
C ASP A 410 -2.70 23.49 -9.14
N PRO A 411 -3.96 23.66 -8.71
CA PRO A 411 -4.51 24.99 -8.40
C PRO A 411 -3.80 25.76 -7.27
N VAL A 412 -2.99 25.07 -6.45
CA VAL A 412 -2.17 25.65 -5.38
C VAL A 412 -0.70 25.70 -5.78
N GLY A 413 -0.18 24.63 -6.40
CA GLY A 413 1.24 24.48 -6.74
C GLY A 413 1.65 25.03 -8.11
N GLY A 414 0.71 25.24 -9.04
CA GLY A 414 0.99 25.60 -10.43
C GLY A 414 1.35 24.40 -11.32
N ASP A 415 2.04 24.69 -12.42
CA ASP A 415 2.52 23.67 -13.36
C ASP A 415 3.60 22.76 -12.72
N HIS A 416 3.44 21.45 -12.82
CA HIS A 416 4.39 20.46 -12.31
C HIS A 416 4.51 19.23 -13.23
N SER A 417 5.60 18.48 -13.09
CA SER A 417 5.80 17.16 -13.69
C SER A 417 5.26 16.07 -12.77
N ASN A 418 4.59 15.07 -13.33
CA ASN A 418 4.00 13.94 -12.61
C ASN A 418 4.30 12.62 -13.34
N VAL A 419 5.23 11.83 -12.79
CA VAL A 419 5.67 10.56 -13.39
C VAL A 419 4.55 9.52 -13.43
N PHE A 420 3.71 9.45 -12.39
CA PHE A 420 2.58 8.52 -12.35
C PHE A 420 1.54 8.81 -13.44
N ALA A 421 1.23 10.08 -13.66
CA ALA A 421 0.28 10.51 -14.68
C ALA A 421 0.71 10.12 -16.09
N ALA A 422 2.01 10.23 -16.40
CA ALA A 422 2.56 9.80 -17.68
C ALA A 422 2.50 8.28 -17.83
N GLY A 423 2.85 7.53 -16.78
CA GLY A 423 2.74 6.06 -16.78
C GLY A 423 1.31 5.57 -16.96
N LEU A 424 0.34 6.17 -16.26
CA LEU A 424 -1.08 5.84 -16.36
C LEU A 424 -1.62 6.13 -17.78
N LYS A 425 -1.24 7.26 -18.39
CA LYS A 425 -1.55 7.57 -19.80
C LYS A 425 -0.99 6.49 -20.75
N MET A 426 0.24 6.01 -20.52
CA MET A 426 0.96 5.12 -21.46
C MET A 426 0.77 3.62 -21.28
N ALA A 427 0.40 3.13 -20.09
CA ALA A 427 0.20 1.69 -19.87
C ALA A 427 -1.00 1.15 -20.68
N ASP A 428 -0.89 -0.07 -21.21
CA ASP A 428 -1.97 -0.70 -22.00
C ASP A 428 -3.17 -1.08 -21.12
N ARG A 429 -2.92 -1.48 -19.87
CA ARG A 429 -3.94 -1.65 -18.82
C ARG A 429 -3.46 -1.04 -17.50
N VAL A 430 -4.39 -0.77 -16.61
CA VAL A 430 -4.11 -0.23 -15.26
C VAL A 430 -4.88 -1.07 -14.25
N VAL A 431 -4.22 -1.52 -13.19
CA VAL A 431 -4.86 -2.26 -12.08
C VAL A 431 -4.72 -1.44 -10.80
N THR A 432 -5.70 -1.54 -9.92
CA THR A 432 -5.55 -1.08 -8.53
C THR A 432 -6.07 -2.15 -7.58
N VAL A 433 -5.63 -2.09 -6.32
CA VAL A 433 -5.69 -3.22 -5.39
C VAL A 433 -7.04 -3.43 -4.68
N SER A 434 -8.12 -2.81 -5.17
CA SER A 434 -9.53 -3.17 -4.92
C SER A 434 -10.48 -2.42 -5.87
N SER A 435 -11.74 -2.85 -6.00
CA SER A 435 -12.77 -2.16 -6.78
C SER A 435 -13.38 -0.96 -6.02
N GLY A 436 -13.49 -1.05 -4.70
CA GLY A 436 -13.83 0.08 -3.83
C GLY A 436 -12.82 1.22 -3.96
N TYR A 437 -11.51 0.89 -3.97
CA TYR A 437 -10.47 1.89 -4.22
C TYR A 437 -10.50 2.43 -5.65
N LEU A 438 -10.79 1.60 -6.67
CA LEU A 438 -11.01 2.09 -8.04
C LEU A 438 -12.13 3.13 -8.12
N TRP A 439 -13.19 3.00 -7.32
CA TRP A 439 -14.23 4.02 -7.23
C TRP A 439 -13.73 5.29 -6.52
N GLU A 440 -13.00 5.17 -5.40
CA GLU A 440 -12.42 6.30 -4.67
C GLU A 440 -11.39 7.08 -5.52
N LEU A 441 -10.60 6.39 -6.33
CA LEU A 441 -9.64 6.98 -7.27
C LEU A 441 -10.29 7.93 -8.31
N LYS A 442 -11.59 7.76 -8.58
CA LYS A 442 -12.35 8.61 -9.51
C LYS A 442 -12.90 9.88 -8.85
N THR A 443 -12.82 10.01 -7.52
CA THR A 443 -13.30 11.20 -6.79
C THR A 443 -12.21 12.24 -6.63
N SER A 444 -12.60 13.50 -6.44
CA SER A 444 -11.68 14.61 -6.16
C SER A 444 -10.76 14.33 -4.97
N GLU A 445 -11.32 13.72 -3.93
CA GLU A 445 -10.75 13.42 -2.63
C GLU A 445 -9.84 12.18 -2.68
N GLY A 446 -10.30 11.08 -3.27
CA GLY A 446 -9.58 9.80 -3.31
C GLY A 446 -8.59 9.66 -4.48
N GLY A 447 -8.75 10.43 -5.55
CA GLY A 447 -7.86 10.42 -6.72
C GLY A 447 -6.59 11.28 -6.59
N TRP A 448 -6.38 12.00 -5.48
CA TRP A 448 -5.18 12.83 -5.22
C TRP A 448 -4.75 13.71 -6.40
N GLY A 449 -5.71 14.42 -7.02
CA GLY A 449 -5.49 15.29 -8.18
C GLY A 449 -5.27 14.58 -9.53
N LEU A 450 -5.33 13.24 -9.59
CA LEU A 450 -5.26 12.45 -10.82
C LEU A 450 -6.63 11.95 -11.29
N HIS A 451 -7.71 12.24 -10.56
CA HIS A 451 -9.07 11.75 -10.82
C HIS A 451 -9.56 12.02 -12.25
N ASP A 452 -9.28 13.20 -12.83
CA ASP A 452 -9.66 13.48 -14.22
C ASP A 452 -8.98 12.53 -15.21
N ILE A 453 -7.70 12.22 -15.00
CA ILE A 453 -6.92 11.31 -15.85
C ILE A 453 -7.42 9.88 -15.67
N ILE A 454 -7.71 9.50 -14.43
CA ILE A 454 -8.27 8.19 -14.05
C ILE A 454 -9.63 7.97 -14.74
N ASN A 455 -10.54 8.94 -14.66
CA ASN A 455 -11.84 8.88 -15.36
C ASN A 455 -11.67 8.88 -16.89
N GLN A 456 -10.74 9.66 -17.46
CA GLN A 456 -10.45 9.64 -18.90
C GLN A 456 -9.89 8.28 -19.41
N ASN A 457 -9.31 7.48 -18.52
CA ASN A 457 -8.69 6.18 -18.85
C ASN A 457 -9.52 4.99 -18.34
N ASP A 458 -10.72 5.19 -17.80
CA ASP A 458 -11.47 4.17 -17.05
C ASP A 458 -11.70 2.85 -17.82
N TRP A 459 -11.85 2.93 -19.15
CA TRP A 459 -11.98 1.79 -20.06
C TRP A 459 -10.83 0.75 -19.98
N LYS A 460 -9.67 1.15 -19.43
CA LYS A 460 -8.51 0.27 -19.21
C LYS A 460 -8.14 0.04 -17.74
N LEU A 461 -8.97 0.51 -16.80
CA LEU A 461 -8.76 0.31 -15.35
C LEU A 461 -9.51 -0.93 -14.83
N HIS A 462 -8.92 -1.62 -13.85
CA HIS A 462 -9.56 -2.73 -13.13
C HIS A 462 -9.18 -2.74 -11.64
N GLY A 463 -10.06 -3.26 -10.78
CA GLY A 463 -9.87 -3.32 -9.33
C GLY A 463 -9.81 -4.76 -8.86
N ILE A 464 -8.61 -5.26 -8.52
CA ILE A 464 -8.35 -6.64 -8.10
C ILE A 464 -7.89 -6.64 -6.64
N VAL A 465 -8.60 -7.35 -5.77
CA VAL A 465 -8.23 -7.49 -4.35
C VAL A 465 -6.98 -8.38 -4.23
N ASN A 466 -6.07 -8.01 -3.32
CA ASN A 466 -4.87 -8.82 -3.03
C ASN A 466 -5.21 -10.08 -2.21
N GLY A 467 -4.50 -11.18 -2.47
CA GLY A 467 -4.47 -12.33 -1.58
C GLY A 467 -3.51 -12.16 -0.39
N ILE A 468 -3.39 -13.20 0.43
CA ILE A 468 -2.36 -13.36 1.47
C ILE A 468 -1.51 -14.61 1.20
N ASP A 469 -0.26 -14.62 1.68
CA ASP A 469 0.55 -15.85 1.66
C ASP A 469 0.09 -16.76 2.80
N THR A 470 -0.62 -17.83 2.45
CA THR A 470 -1.18 -18.84 3.38
C THR A 470 -0.13 -19.81 3.95
N ARG A 471 1.16 -19.62 3.65
CA ARG A 471 2.30 -20.25 4.33
C ARG A 471 2.87 -19.38 5.46
N GLU A 472 2.73 -18.05 5.34
CA GLU A 472 3.10 -17.09 6.40
C GLU A 472 1.92 -16.86 7.36
N TRP A 473 0.72 -16.60 6.83
CA TRP A 473 -0.46 -16.22 7.59
C TRP A 473 -1.51 -17.35 7.64
N ASN A 474 -1.23 -18.37 8.45
CA ASN A 474 -2.11 -19.52 8.65
C ASN A 474 -1.99 -20.07 10.08
N PRO A 475 -3.04 -20.03 10.92
CA PRO A 475 -2.96 -20.41 12.33
C PRO A 475 -2.57 -21.87 12.56
N ALA A 476 -2.74 -22.77 11.58
CA ALA A 476 -2.38 -24.18 11.71
C ALA A 476 -0.86 -24.43 11.66
N VAL A 477 -0.08 -23.52 11.05
CA VAL A 477 1.37 -23.68 10.82
C VAL A 477 2.22 -22.45 11.18
N ASP A 478 1.59 -21.34 11.58
CA ASP A 478 2.23 -20.09 12.00
C ASP A 478 3.37 -20.31 13.01
N VAL A 479 4.60 -20.03 12.57
CA VAL A 479 5.82 -20.24 13.36
C VAL A 479 5.92 -19.38 14.62
N HIS A 480 5.13 -18.31 14.73
CA HIS A 480 5.13 -17.39 15.85
C HIS A 480 4.21 -17.84 17.01
N LEU A 481 3.40 -18.89 16.81
CA LEU A 481 2.50 -19.49 17.80
C LEU A 481 3.09 -20.73 18.51
N HIS A 482 4.27 -21.22 18.11
CA HIS A 482 4.92 -22.41 18.70
C HIS A 482 5.52 -22.22 20.12
N SER A 483 5.47 -21.04 20.73
CA SER A 483 6.16 -20.74 22.00
C SER A 483 5.31 -19.91 22.97
N ASP A 484 5.85 -19.66 24.17
CA ASP A 484 5.32 -18.70 25.16
C ASP A 484 3.86 -18.95 25.63
N GLY A 485 3.35 -20.17 25.43
CA GLY A 485 2.00 -20.58 25.80
C GLY A 485 0.93 -20.31 24.73
N TYR A 486 1.33 -19.83 23.55
CA TYR A 486 0.48 -19.84 22.35
C TYR A 486 0.36 -21.28 21.80
N THR A 487 -0.55 -21.48 20.86
CA THR A 487 -0.71 -22.75 20.14
C THR A 487 -1.23 -22.52 18.73
N ASN A 488 -0.89 -23.41 17.82
CA ASN A 488 -1.42 -23.45 16.48
C ASN A 488 -2.82 -24.11 16.49
N TYR A 489 -3.69 -23.72 15.55
CA TYR A 489 -5.05 -24.23 15.48
C TYR A 489 -5.62 -24.27 14.07
N THR A 490 -6.49 -25.25 13.85
CA THR A 490 -7.32 -25.44 12.67
C THR A 490 -8.71 -24.81 12.86
N PHE A 491 -9.57 -24.93 11.86
CA PHE A 491 -11.00 -24.62 11.97
C PHE A 491 -11.67 -25.37 13.12
N ASP A 492 -11.44 -26.68 13.25
CA ASP A 492 -12.08 -27.55 14.26
C ASP A 492 -11.57 -27.30 15.69
N THR A 493 -10.33 -26.84 15.81
CA THR A 493 -9.67 -26.52 17.09
C THR A 493 -9.71 -25.02 17.42
N LEU A 494 -10.43 -24.22 16.63
CA LEU A 494 -10.55 -22.76 16.78
C LEU A 494 -10.94 -22.33 18.20
N ASP A 495 -11.99 -22.92 18.78
CA ASP A 495 -12.50 -22.50 20.09
C ASP A 495 -11.50 -22.76 21.23
N THR A 496 -10.72 -23.84 21.16
CA THR A 496 -9.71 -24.16 22.19
C THR A 496 -8.40 -23.44 21.95
N GLY A 497 -7.91 -23.42 20.71
CA GLY A 497 -6.63 -22.81 20.35
C GLY A 497 -6.63 -21.29 20.43
N LYS A 498 -7.71 -20.64 19.95
CA LYS A 498 -7.82 -19.18 20.00
C LYS A 498 -7.87 -18.65 21.44
N ARG A 499 -8.60 -19.31 22.33
CA ARG A 499 -8.64 -18.98 23.77
C ARG A 499 -7.28 -19.17 24.45
N GLN A 500 -6.51 -20.19 24.06
CA GLN A 500 -5.14 -20.37 24.55
C GLN A 500 -4.22 -19.22 24.08
N CYS A 501 -4.25 -18.86 22.79
CA CYS A 501 -3.52 -17.71 22.24
C CYS A 501 -3.94 -16.38 22.89
N LYS A 502 -5.24 -16.17 23.15
CA LYS A 502 -5.76 -15.01 23.88
C LYS A 502 -5.20 -14.94 25.30
N ALA A 503 -5.24 -16.04 26.04
CA ALA A 503 -4.69 -16.11 27.38
C ALA A 503 -3.15 -15.96 27.40
N ALA A 504 -2.44 -16.41 26.36
CA ALA A 504 -1.00 -16.19 26.20
C ALA A 504 -0.68 -14.72 25.93
N LEU A 505 -1.43 -14.07 25.04
CA LEU A 505 -1.33 -12.64 24.74
C LEU A 505 -1.59 -11.78 25.97
N GLN A 506 -2.64 -12.09 26.75
CA GLN A 506 -2.94 -11.42 28.01
C GLN A 506 -1.77 -11.51 29.00
N ARG A 507 -1.19 -12.71 29.19
CA ARG A 507 0.00 -12.90 30.05
C ARG A 507 1.21 -12.13 29.52
N GLN A 508 1.51 -12.22 28.23
CA GLN A 508 2.67 -11.58 27.60
C GLN A 508 2.62 -10.04 27.70
N LEU A 509 1.42 -9.46 27.69
CA LEU A 509 1.19 -8.01 27.79
C LEU A 509 0.81 -7.54 29.22
N GLY A 510 0.86 -8.41 30.23
CA GLY A 510 0.50 -8.04 31.60
C GLY A 510 -0.94 -7.51 31.74
N LEU A 511 -1.87 -8.07 30.98
CA LEU A 511 -3.32 -7.87 31.13
C LEU A 511 -3.89 -8.92 32.10
N GLU A 512 -5.09 -8.67 32.61
CA GLU A 512 -5.84 -9.68 33.35
C GLU A 512 -6.18 -10.87 32.43
N VAL A 513 -5.90 -12.10 32.87
CA VAL A 513 -6.15 -13.30 32.06
C VAL A 513 -7.62 -13.71 32.20
N ARG A 514 -8.43 -13.30 31.22
CA ARG A 514 -9.89 -13.48 31.20
C ARG A 514 -10.36 -13.93 29.82
N ASP A 515 -11.10 -15.03 29.79
CA ASP A 515 -11.67 -15.60 28.57
C ASP A 515 -12.95 -14.87 28.14
N ASP A 516 -13.72 -14.41 29.13
CA ASP A 516 -15.01 -13.75 28.99
C ASP A 516 -14.92 -12.31 28.49
N VAL A 517 -13.82 -11.61 28.78
CA VAL A 517 -13.60 -10.22 28.34
C VAL A 517 -13.24 -10.17 26.84
N PRO A 518 -13.85 -9.29 26.03
CA PRO A 518 -13.45 -9.11 24.63
C PRO A 518 -12.08 -8.42 24.53
N LEU A 519 -11.15 -8.99 23.76
CA LEU A 519 -9.85 -8.40 23.44
C LEU A 519 -9.88 -7.82 22.02
N ILE A 520 -9.72 -6.51 21.93
CA ILE A 520 -9.64 -5.73 20.70
C ILE A 520 -8.16 -5.49 20.36
N GLY A 521 -7.75 -5.84 19.15
CA GLY A 521 -6.43 -5.51 18.60
C GLY A 521 -6.49 -4.34 17.61
N PHE A 522 -5.43 -3.56 17.55
CA PHE A 522 -5.08 -2.68 16.43
C PHE A 522 -3.63 -2.95 16.02
N ILE A 523 -3.36 -3.02 14.71
CA ILE A 523 -2.02 -3.23 14.15
C ILE A 523 -1.84 -2.24 12.99
N GLY A 524 -0.81 -1.39 13.00
CA GLY A 524 -0.55 -0.51 11.86
C GLY A 524 0.61 0.46 12.04
N ARG A 525 0.91 1.19 10.97
CA ARG A 525 1.75 2.40 11.07
C ARG A 525 0.98 3.47 11.84
N LEU A 526 1.69 4.27 12.64
CA LEU A 526 1.09 5.35 13.41
C LEU A 526 1.11 6.64 12.59
N ASP A 527 0.07 6.79 11.77
CA ASP A 527 -0.19 7.94 10.90
C ASP A 527 -1.71 8.26 10.90
N HIS A 528 -2.09 9.40 10.31
CA HIS A 528 -3.51 9.79 10.19
C HIS A 528 -4.29 8.97 9.15
N GLN A 529 -3.61 8.21 8.27
CA GLN A 529 -4.27 7.31 7.32
C GLN A 529 -4.88 6.13 8.07
N LYS A 530 -4.20 5.58 9.09
CA LYS A 530 -4.66 4.44 9.90
C LYS A 530 -5.64 4.79 11.03
N GLY A 531 -6.01 6.07 11.18
CA GLY A 531 -7.09 6.50 12.07
C GLY A 531 -6.81 6.32 13.57
N VAL A 532 -5.54 6.29 13.98
CA VAL A 532 -5.12 6.10 15.38
C VAL A 532 -5.74 7.15 16.32
N ASP A 533 -5.87 8.38 15.83
CA ASP A 533 -6.54 9.49 16.51
C ASP A 533 -8.03 9.24 16.75
N ILE A 534 -8.71 8.48 15.89
CA ILE A 534 -10.13 8.09 16.07
C ILE A 534 -10.27 7.09 17.22
N ILE A 535 -9.27 6.22 17.42
CA ILE A 535 -9.20 5.31 18.58
C ILE A 535 -8.99 6.12 19.87
N ALA A 536 -8.11 7.14 19.83
CA ALA A 536 -7.87 8.01 20.97
C ALA A 536 -9.11 8.85 21.34
N ASP A 537 -9.81 9.43 20.37
CA ASP A 537 -11.07 10.16 20.59
C ASP A 537 -12.16 9.26 21.21
N ALA A 538 -12.15 7.97 20.91
CA ALA A 538 -13.05 6.98 21.49
C ALA A 538 -12.55 6.33 22.81
N ILE A 539 -11.32 6.60 23.26
CA ILE A 539 -10.64 5.77 24.26
C ILE A 539 -11.40 5.71 25.60
N HIS A 540 -12.02 6.80 26.02
CA HIS A 540 -12.80 6.86 27.26
C HIS A 540 -14.08 6.01 27.18
N TRP A 541 -14.70 5.90 26.00
CA TRP A 541 -15.83 4.97 25.81
C TRP A 541 -15.35 3.52 25.81
N ILE A 542 -14.25 3.22 25.10
CA ILE A 542 -13.67 1.87 25.03
C ILE A 542 -13.25 1.39 26.43
N ALA A 543 -12.49 2.19 27.18
CA ALA A 543 -12.06 1.85 28.53
C ALA A 543 -13.22 1.82 29.56
N GLY A 544 -14.32 2.51 29.26
CA GLY A 544 -15.59 2.40 29.99
C GLY A 544 -16.31 1.07 29.80
N GLN A 545 -16.07 0.35 28.69
CA GLN A 545 -16.55 -1.02 28.51
C GLN A 545 -15.71 -2.02 29.31
N ASP A 546 -16.30 -3.16 29.67
CA ASP A 546 -15.52 -4.34 30.10
C ASP A 546 -14.93 -5.03 28.87
N VAL A 547 -13.77 -4.53 28.43
CA VAL A 547 -12.96 -4.96 27.28
C VAL A 547 -11.47 -4.77 27.59
N GLN A 548 -10.61 -5.37 26.77
CA GLN A 548 -9.19 -5.09 26.70
C GLN A 548 -8.82 -4.56 25.30
N LEU A 549 -7.83 -3.68 25.22
CA LEU A 549 -7.36 -3.07 23.97
C LEU A 549 -5.83 -3.19 23.86
N VAL A 550 -5.36 -3.78 22.76
CA VAL A 550 -3.94 -3.90 22.42
C VAL A 550 -3.67 -3.15 21.12
N MET A 551 -2.74 -2.19 21.14
CA MET A 551 -2.34 -1.42 19.98
C MET A 551 -0.86 -1.67 19.65
N LEU A 552 -0.57 -2.12 18.42
CA LEU A 552 0.78 -2.36 17.89
C LEU A 552 1.06 -1.39 16.75
N GLY A 553 2.14 -0.60 16.86
CA GLY A 553 2.59 0.25 15.75
C GLY A 553 3.76 1.16 16.06
N THR A 554 4.34 1.75 15.02
CA THR A 554 5.33 2.84 15.09
C THR A 554 5.09 3.81 13.92
N GLY A 555 5.58 5.04 14.04
CA GLY A 555 5.39 6.05 12.99
C GLY A 555 5.70 7.46 13.49
N ARG A 556 4.68 8.31 13.52
CA ARG A 556 4.84 9.69 14.00
C ARG A 556 4.97 9.73 15.53
N PRO A 557 5.97 10.45 16.10
CA PRO A 557 6.16 10.55 17.56
C PRO A 557 4.93 11.06 18.33
N ASP A 558 4.15 11.98 17.75
CA ASP A 558 2.96 12.53 18.41
C ASP A 558 1.82 11.49 18.57
N LEU A 559 1.73 10.52 17.65
CA LEU A 559 0.80 9.40 17.72
C LEU A 559 1.36 8.23 18.56
N GLU A 560 2.68 8.05 18.61
CA GLU A 560 3.32 7.15 19.57
C GLU A 560 3.09 7.61 21.03
N ASP A 561 3.27 8.89 21.30
CA ASP A 561 3.01 9.46 22.62
C ASP A 561 1.51 9.49 22.95
N LEU A 562 0.63 9.55 21.95
CA LEU A 562 -0.82 9.37 22.14
C LEU A 562 -1.13 7.95 22.64
N LEU A 563 -0.56 6.92 21.99
CA LEU A 563 -0.66 5.52 22.41
C LEU A 563 -0.13 5.30 23.83
N ARG A 564 1.05 5.85 24.16
CA ARG A 564 1.65 5.76 25.51
C ARG A 564 0.77 6.40 26.58
N ARG A 565 0.08 7.51 26.27
CA ARG A 565 -0.90 8.14 27.17
C ARG A 565 -2.15 7.29 27.36
N CYS A 566 -2.71 6.74 26.29
CA CYS A 566 -3.87 5.83 26.38
C CYS A 566 -3.61 4.60 27.25
N GLU A 567 -2.39 4.06 27.26
CA GLU A 567 -2.01 3.00 28.22
C GLU A 567 -1.82 3.53 29.66
N ALA A 568 -1.20 4.69 29.84
CA ALA A 568 -0.99 5.26 31.17
C ALA A 568 -2.32 5.61 31.89
N ASP A 569 -3.27 6.19 31.16
CA ASP A 569 -4.57 6.63 31.69
C ASP A 569 -5.54 5.47 31.94
N HIS A 570 -5.36 4.34 31.24
CA HIS A 570 -6.26 3.17 31.27
C HIS A 570 -5.52 1.84 31.51
N GLY A 571 -4.46 1.90 32.33
CA GLY A 571 -3.58 0.78 32.62
C GLY A 571 -4.31 -0.45 33.17
N GLY A 572 -4.03 -1.62 32.60
CA GLY A 572 -4.70 -2.88 32.94
C GLY A 572 -5.83 -3.26 32.00
N LYS A 573 -6.41 -2.30 31.25
CA LYS A 573 -7.26 -2.57 30.08
C LYS A 573 -6.56 -2.28 28.75
N VAL A 574 -5.76 -1.21 28.69
CA VAL A 574 -5.09 -0.75 27.46
C VAL A 574 -3.60 -1.08 27.49
N ARG A 575 -3.06 -1.52 26.34
CA ARG A 575 -1.63 -1.78 26.10
C ARG A 575 -1.19 -1.20 24.76
N ALA A 576 -0.06 -0.50 24.74
CA ALA A 576 0.51 0.15 23.56
C ALA A 576 1.92 -0.36 23.28
N TRP A 577 2.03 -1.39 22.42
CA TRP A 577 3.32 -1.88 21.94
C TRP A 577 3.84 -0.97 20.82
N VAL A 578 4.66 0.01 21.22
CA VAL A 578 5.21 0.98 20.26
C VAL A 578 6.51 0.44 19.64
N GLY A 579 6.47 0.18 18.34
CA GLY A 579 7.58 -0.36 17.54
C GLY A 579 7.08 -1.12 16.31
N PHE A 580 7.98 -1.86 15.66
CA PHE A 580 7.65 -2.88 14.66
C PHE A 580 8.03 -4.28 15.16
N SER A 581 7.13 -5.25 15.04
CA SER A 581 7.38 -6.65 15.41
C SER A 581 6.41 -7.59 14.69
N VAL A 582 6.93 -8.40 13.76
CA VAL A 582 6.14 -9.43 13.06
C VAL A 582 5.61 -10.49 14.04
N PRO A 583 6.40 -11.09 14.95
CA PRO A 583 5.87 -12.07 15.90
C PRO A 583 4.74 -11.53 16.77
N MET A 584 4.77 -10.25 17.15
CA MET A 584 3.68 -9.63 17.92
C MET A 584 2.44 -9.39 17.05
N ALA A 585 2.59 -9.05 15.76
CA ALA A 585 1.47 -8.89 14.84
C ALA A 585 0.70 -10.21 14.65
N HIS A 586 1.40 -11.33 14.45
CA HIS A 586 0.81 -12.66 14.38
C HIS A 586 0.10 -13.04 15.69
N ARG A 587 0.75 -12.82 16.84
CA ARG A 587 0.19 -13.13 18.16
C ARG A 587 -1.04 -12.31 18.53
N ILE A 588 -1.08 -11.02 18.17
CA ILE A 588 -2.29 -10.19 18.31
C ILE A 588 -3.38 -10.68 17.35
N THR A 589 -3.03 -10.98 16.09
CA THR A 589 -4.00 -11.49 15.10
C THR A 589 -4.60 -12.82 15.53
N ALA A 590 -3.82 -13.70 16.16
CA ALA A 590 -4.29 -14.97 16.71
C ALA A 590 -5.09 -14.82 18.01
N GLY A 591 -4.62 -14.01 18.96
CA GLY A 591 -5.17 -13.91 20.31
C GLY A 591 -6.26 -12.85 20.53
N ALA A 592 -6.52 -11.97 19.56
CA ALA A 592 -7.64 -11.03 19.63
C ALA A 592 -8.97 -11.68 19.22
N ASP A 593 -10.07 -11.20 19.80
CA ASP A 593 -11.43 -11.52 19.33
C ASP A 593 -11.81 -10.60 18.16
N VAL A 594 -11.42 -9.32 18.26
CA VAL A 594 -11.70 -8.25 17.29
C VAL A 594 -10.39 -7.66 16.78
N LEU A 595 -10.28 -7.40 15.47
CA LEU A 595 -9.23 -6.54 14.92
C LEU A 595 -9.87 -5.27 14.35
N LEU A 596 -9.36 -4.11 14.75
CA LEU A 596 -9.94 -2.80 14.47
C LEU A 596 -9.13 -2.03 13.41
N MET A 597 -9.78 -1.58 12.33
CA MET A 597 -9.15 -0.84 11.23
C MET A 597 -9.92 0.44 10.90
N PRO A 598 -9.68 1.55 11.63
CA PRO A 598 -10.36 2.81 11.41
C PRO A 598 -9.68 3.66 10.33
N SER A 599 -9.09 3.02 9.33
CA SER A 599 -8.33 3.71 8.28
C SER A 599 -9.20 4.71 7.53
N ARG A 600 -8.75 5.96 7.45
CA ARG A 600 -9.40 7.01 6.64
C ARG A 600 -9.41 6.66 5.15
N PHE A 601 -8.40 5.94 4.71
CA PHE A 601 -8.27 5.44 3.34
C PHE A 601 -7.38 4.18 3.34
N GLU A 602 -7.80 3.12 2.65
CA GLU A 602 -7.09 1.83 2.63
C GLU A 602 -7.17 1.16 1.24
N PRO A 603 -6.07 1.18 0.44
CA PRO A 603 -6.09 0.69 -0.94
C PRO A 603 -6.66 -0.73 -1.12
N CYS A 604 -6.20 -1.63 -0.25
CA CYS A 604 -6.68 -3.01 -0.12
C CYS A 604 -6.90 -3.33 1.36
N GLY A 605 -5.85 -3.11 2.16
CA GLY A 605 -5.75 -3.66 3.51
C GLY A 605 -5.40 -5.15 3.44
N LEU A 606 -4.53 -5.60 4.34
CA LEU A 606 -4.20 -7.03 4.50
C LEU A 606 -4.64 -7.54 5.89
N ASN A 607 -4.62 -6.67 6.91
CA ASN A 607 -5.00 -7.01 8.28
C ASN A 607 -6.38 -7.65 8.42
N GLN A 608 -7.36 -7.28 7.59
CA GLN A 608 -8.71 -7.84 7.63
C GLN A 608 -8.76 -9.25 7.02
N LEU A 609 -7.89 -9.52 6.05
CA LEU A 609 -7.68 -10.87 5.51
C LEU A 609 -6.98 -11.75 6.55
N TYR A 610 -5.91 -11.23 7.18
CA TYR A 610 -5.24 -11.89 8.31
C TYR A 610 -6.21 -12.15 9.49
N ALA A 611 -7.08 -11.20 9.82
CA ALA A 611 -8.08 -11.37 10.87
C ALA A 611 -9.03 -12.55 10.54
N MET A 612 -9.62 -12.55 9.34
CA MET A 612 -10.52 -13.62 8.90
C MET A 612 -9.86 -14.99 8.86
N ALA A 613 -8.62 -15.10 8.35
CA ALA A 613 -7.84 -16.34 8.32
C ALA A 613 -7.56 -16.92 9.73
N TYR A 614 -7.51 -16.09 10.77
CA TYR A 614 -7.27 -16.48 12.16
C TYR A 614 -8.57 -16.49 13.00
N GLY A 615 -9.74 -16.42 12.36
CA GLY A 615 -11.04 -16.39 13.05
C GLY A 615 -11.19 -15.20 14.01
N THR A 616 -10.52 -14.08 13.73
CA THR A 616 -10.64 -12.80 14.42
C THR A 616 -11.60 -11.93 13.62
N VAL A 617 -12.60 -11.34 14.27
CA VAL A 617 -13.66 -10.63 13.53
C VAL A 617 -13.22 -9.18 13.23
N PRO A 618 -13.13 -8.76 11.96
CA PRO A 618 -12.73 -7.39 11.63
C PRO A 618 -13.84 -6.38 11.93
N VAL A 619 -13.44 -5.21 12.43
CA VAL A 619 -14.29 -4.01 12.56
C VAL A 619 -13.61 -2.87 11.80
N VAL A 620 -14.21 -2.41 10.72
CA VAL A 620 -13.54 -1.56 9.71
C VAL A 620 -14.30 -0.30 9.37
N HIS A 621 -13.57 0.74 8.98
CA HIS A 621 -14.14 1.84 8.19
C HIS A 621 -14.39 1.37 6.74
N ALA A 622 -15.55 1.68 6.17
CA ALA A 622 -16.02 1.16 4.89
C ALA A 622 -15.39 1.84 3.65
N VAL A 623 -14.05 1.86 3.58
CA VAL A 623 -13.26 2.47 2.49
C VAL A 623 -12.38 1.46 1.74
N GLY A 624 -12.09 1.77 0.49
CA GLY A 624 -11.21 1.03 -0.41
C GLY A 624 -11.44 -0.48 -0.35
N GLY A 625 -10.38 -1.25 -0.09
CA GLY A 625 -10.49 -2.71 -0.03
C GLY A 625 -11.11 -3.25 1.26
N LEU A 626 -11.18 -2.46 2.35
CA LEU A 626 -11.91 -2.88 3.57
C LEU A 626 -13.40 -3.03 3.28
N ARG A 627 -13.95 -2.17 2.41
CA ARG A 627 -15.32 -2.22 1.92
C ARG A 627 -15.60 -3.45 1.05
N ASP A 628 -14.63 -3.81 0.20
CA ASP A 628 -14.76 -4.94 -0.72
C ASP A 628 -14.62 -6.29 -0.01
N THR A 629 -13.83 -6.37 1.07
CA THR A 629 -13.51 -7.65 1.72
C THR A 629 -14.22 -7.91 3.04
N VAL A 630 -14.79 -6.89 3.70
CA VAL A 630 -15.57 -7.07 4.94
C VAL A 630 -17.04 -6.78 4.66
N ALA A 631 -17.77 -7.79 4.20
CA ALA A 631 -19.22 -7.74 4.15
C ALA A 631 -19.80 -7.54 5.58
N PRO A 632 -20.67 -6.54 5.81
CA PRO A 632 -21.25 -6.30 7.14
C PRO A 632 -22.12 -7.46 7.61
N PHE A 633 -22.06 -7.76 8.91
CA PHE A 633 -22.83 -8.83 9.53
C PHE A 633 -24.35 -8.55 9.52
N ASP A 634 -25.10 -9.42 8.86
CA ASP A 634 -26.56 -9.46 8.92
C ASP A 634 -27.02 -10.65 9.79
N PRO A 635 -27.57 -10.42 10.99
CA PRO A 635 -28.07 -11.48 11.86
C PRO A 635 -29.37 -12.14 11.34
N PHE A 636 -30.10 -11.53 10.41
CA PHE A 636 -31.33 -12.08 9.85
C PHE A 636 -31.03 -13.06 8.71
N ALA A 637 -30.07 -12.73 7.83
CA ALA A 637 -29.57 -13.66 6.81
C ALA A 637 -28.52 -14.65 7.35
N GLY A 638 -27.96 -14.42 8.55
CA GLY A 638 -26.85 -15.21 9.07
C GLY A 638 -25.55 -15.01 8.27
N ALA A 639 -25.40 -13.86 7.61
CA ALA A 639 -24.40 -13.60 6.58
C ALA A 639 -23.43 -12.47 6.98
N GLY A 640 -22.38 -12.24 6.18
CA GLY A 640 -21.35 -11.23 6.45
C GLY A 640 -20.18 -11.74 7.30
N LEU A 641 -19.12 -10.93 7.36
CA LEU A 641 -17.77 -11.30 7.81
C LEU A 641 -17.25 -10.46 8.97
N GLY A 642 -17.84 -9.27 9.21
CA GLY A 642 -17.45 -8.39 10.32
C GLY A 642 -18.41 -7.21 10.48
N TRP A 643 -17.96 -6.12 11.11
CA TRP A 643 -18.72 -4.87 11.17
C TRP A 643 -18.04 -3.75 10.39
N THR A 644 -18.85 -2.95 9.70
CA THR A 644 -18.39 -1.80 8.91
C THR A 644 -19.04 -0.52 9.45
N PHE A 645 -18.31 0.61 9.43
CA PHE A 645 -18.88 1.92 9.72
C PHE A 645 -18.63 2.93 8.58
N ASP A 646 -19.54 3.90 8.41
CA ASP A 646 -19.69 4.71 7.18
C ASP A 646 -18.75 5.92 7.08
N ARG A 647 -18.14 6.34 8.20
CA ARG A 647 -17.28 7.54 8.26
C ARG A 647 -16.16 7.39 9.27
N ALA A 648 -15.02 8.01 8.99
CA ALA A 648 -13.87 8.11 9.89
C ALA A 648 -14.09 9.09 11.06
N GLU A 649 -15.16 8.86 11.82
CA GLU A 649 -15.63 9.63 12.97
C GLU A 649 -15.76 8.68 14.19
N SER A 650 -15.39 9.13 15.40
CA SER A 650 -15.27 8.25 16.58
C SER A 650 -16.62 7.69 17.07
N ASN A 651 -17.70 8.46 16.94
CA ASN A 651 -19.09 8.01 17.15
C ASN A 651 -19.45 6.80 16.26
N ARG A 652 -19.09 6.81 14.98
CA ARG A 652 -19.41 5.73 14.04
C ARG A 652 -18.66 4.45 14.33
N MET A 653 -17.39 4.58 14.72
CA MET A 653 -16.60 3.47 15.23
C MET A 653 -17.18 2.91 16.54
N ILE A 654 -17.65 3.78 17.45
CA ILE A 654 -18.34 3.41 18.70
C ILE A 654 -19.64 2.63 18.43
N ASP A 655 -20.48 3.09 17.48
CA ASP A 655 -21.71 2.40 17.09
C ASP A 655 -21.42 0.95 16.64
N ALA A 656 -20.47 0.79 15.70
CA ALA A 656 -20.08 -0.52 15.18
C ALA A 656 -19.42 -1.43 16.23
N LEU A 657 -18.54 -0.88 17.08
CA LEU A 657 -17.97 -1.62 18.20
C LEU A 657 -19.05 -2.01 19.23
N GLY A 658 -20.05 -1.17 19.48
CA GLY A 658 -21.18 -1.48 20.36
C GLY A 658 -21.97 -2.70 19.89
N HIS A 659 -22.29 -2.75 18.59
CA HIS A 659 -22.97 -3.91 18.00
C HIS A 659 -22.09 -5.18 17.99
N CYS A 660 -20.79 -5.03 17.68
CA CYS A 660 -19.80 -6.10 17.73
C CYS A 660 -19.69 -6.72 19.14
N LEU A 661 -19.47 -5.90 20.17
CA LEU A 661 -19.32 -6.32 21.56
C LEU A 661 -20.60 -6.91 22.14
N ASN A 662 -21.78 -6.40 21.75
CA ASN A 662 -23.06 -7.01 22.08
C ASN A 662 -23.19 -8.42 21.47
N THR A 663 -22.78 -8.61 20.22
CA THR A 663 -22.80 -9.92 19.55
C THR A 663 -21.84 -10.90 20.22
N TYR A 664 -20.60 -10.48 20.50
CA TYR A 664 -19.63 -11.29 21.23
C TYR A 664 -20.15 -11.73 22.61
N ARG A 665 -20.78 -10.83 23.37
CA ARG A 665 -21.26 -11.12 24.73
C ARG A 665 -22.49 -12.02 24.72
N ASN A 666 -23.50 -11.68 23.93
CA ASN A 666 -24.86 -12.22 24.07
C ASN A 666 -25.25 -13.26 23.00
N TYR A 667 -24.51 -13.37 21.89
CA TYR A 667 -24.89 -14.17 20.70
C TYR A 667 -23.74 -15.08 20.24
N LYS A 668 -23.28 -15.98 21.13
CA LYS A 668 -22.08 -16.82 20.93
C LYS A 668 -22.13 -17.69 19.67
N GLU A 669 -23.29 -18.24 19.28
CA GLU A 669 -23.38 -19.04 18.04
C GLU A 669 -23.28 -18.17 16.77
N SER A 670 -23.86 -16.96 16.79
CA SER A 670 -23.67 -15.98 15.72
C SER A 670 -22.21 -15.54 15.60
N TRP A 671 -21.51 -15.44 16.74
CA TRP A 671 -20.08 -15.14 16.79
C TRP A 671 -19.24 -16.27 16.17
N LYS A 672 -19.44 -17.53 16.58
CA LYS A 672 -18.78 -18.69 15.94
C LYS A 672 -19.03 -18.71 14.43
N GLY A 673 -20.26 -18.42 14.00
CA GLY A 673 -20.62 -18.33 12.58
C GLY A 673 -19.84 -17.25 11.82
N LEU A 674 -19.59 -16.08 12.43
CA LEU A 674 -18.73 -15.04 11.86
C LEU A 674 -17.28 -15.54 11.69
N GLN A 675 -16.71 -16.12 12.73
CA GLN A 675 -15.33 -16.63 12.69
C GLN A 675 -15.17 -17.74 11.64
N ALA A 676 -16.13 -18.68 11.60
CA ALA A 676 -16.16 -19.80 10.66
C ALA A 676 -16.29 -19.31 9.20
N ARG A 677 -17.18 -18.35 8.91
CA ARG A 677 -17.29 -17.77 7.57
C ARG A 677 -16.03 -17.01 7.16
N GLY A 678 -15.35 -16.35 8.09
CA GLY A 678 -14.07 -15.70 7.86
C GLY A 678 -12.97 -16.69 7.48
N MET A 679 -12.78 -17.76 8.26
CA MET A 679 -11.76 -18.78 7.99
C MET A 679 -12.05 -19.62 6.74
N ALA A 680 -13.31 -19.72 6.33
CA ALA A 680 -13.73 -20.42 5.12
C ALA A 680 -13.64 -19.55 3.83
N GLN A 681 -13.21 -18.29 3.91
CA GLN A 681 -12.98 -17.48 2.71
C GLN A 681 -11.75 -17.97 1.93
N ASP A 682 -11.82 -17.89 0.60
CA ASP A 682 -10.62 -18.03 -0.22
C ASP A 682 -9.84 -16.70 -0.21
N LEU A 683 -8.82 -16.63 0.63
CA LEU A 683 -7.94 -15.47 0.78
C LEU A 683 -6.60 -15.68 0.07
N SER A 684 -6.49 -16.73 -0.75
CA SER A 684 -5.25 -17.09 -1.46
C SER A 684 -4.90 -16.09 -2.58
N TRP A 685 -3.68 -16.21 -3.08
CA TRP A 685 -3.26 -15.49 -4.29
C TRP A 685 -3.74 -16.13 -5.59
N ASP A 686 -4.30 -17.34 -5.57
CA ASP A 686 -4.61 -18.09 -6.79
C ASP A 686 -5.86 -17.55 -7.50
N HIS A 687 -6.91 -17.16 -6.76
CA HIS A 687 -8.05 -16.45 -7.36
C HIS A 687 -7.69 -15.01 -7.79
N ALA A 688 -6.81 -14.33 -7.04
CA ALA A 688 -6.30 -13.02 -7.49
C ALA A 688 -5.52 -13.16 -8.81
N ALA A 689 -4.71 -14.21 -8.96
CA ALA A 689 -3.96 -14.48 -10.19
C ALA A 689 -4.86 -14.72 -11.40
N GLU A 690 -6.02 -15.36 -11.25
CA GLU A 690 -7.04 -15.49 -12.32
C GLU A 690 -7.49 -14.14 -12.85
N LEU A 691 -7.82 -13.21 -11.94
CA LEU A 691 -8.23 -11.86 -12.31
C LEU A 691 -7.09 -11.07 -12.96
N TYR A 692 -5.83 -11.31 -12.56
CA TYR A 692 -4.66 -10.75 -13.24
C TYR A 692 -4.44 -11.36 -14.63
N GLU A 693 -4.63 -12.67 -14.83
CA GLU A 693 -4.58 -13.33 -16.14
C GLU A 693 -5.60 -12.74 -17.11
N ASP A 694 -6.81 -12.50 -16.61
CA ASP A 694 -7.88 -11.88 -17.39
C ASP A 694 -7.49 -10.45 -17.85
N VAL A 695 -6.70 -9.71 -17.05
CA VAL A 695 -6.10 -8.42 -17.46
C VAL A 695 -4.88 -8.58 -18.37
N LEU A 696 -4.04 -9.62 -18.20
CA LEU A 696 -2.94 -9.95 -19.13
C LEU A 696 -3.48 -10.23 -20.54
N VAL A 697 -4.53 -11.03 -20.66
CA VAL A 697 -5.24 -11.33 -21.92
C VAL A 697 -5.85 -10.06 -22.51
N LYS A 698 -6.55 -9.23 -21.72
CA LYS A 698 -7.09 -7.94 -22.18
C LYS A 698 -5.98 -6.96 -22.61
N ALA A 699 -4.82 -6.96 -21.97
CA ALA A 699 -3.67 -6.16 -22.40
C ALA A 699 -3.09 -6.65 -23.74
N LYS A 700 -3.08 -7.96 -23.99
CA LYS A 700 -2.53 -8.57 -25.21
C LYS A 700 -3.41 -8.45 -26.45
N TYR A 701 -4.73 -8.58 -26.29
CA TYR A 701 -5.65 -8.75 -27.42
C TYR A 701 -6.73 -7.66 -27.53
N GLN A 702 -6.75 -6.69 -26.62
CA GLN A 702 -7.72 -5.57 -26.62
C GLN A 702 -7.00 -4.25 -26.29
N TRP A 703 -6.34 -3.64 -27.29
CA TRP A 703 -5.55 -2.41 -27.21
C TRP A 703 -5.63 -1.62 -28.52
#